data_AF-A0A7J6YA07-F1
#
_entry.id   AF-A0A7J6YA07-F1
#
_cell.length_a   1.000
_cell.length_b   1.000
_cell.length_c   1.000
_cell.angle_alpha   90.00
_cell.angle_beta   90.00
_cell.angle_gamma   90.00
#
_symmetry.space_group_name_H-M   'P 1'
#
loop_
_entity.id
_entity.type
_entity.pdbx_description
1 polymer ?
#
loop_
_entity_poly.entity_id
_entity_poly.type
_entity_poly.pdbx_seq_one_letter_code
_entity_poly.pdbx_strand_id
1 'polypeptide(L)'
;MRGRTLRAHHVVVVIVCALQHCAGWMSPTCRRCGGLRACGVRHAVWMTLLLWLLVISVRISFLSYSLFDWWLVFNFNSIQLRKQGETMSGRPEKGLYGNEEGQASAVPQGHSRRRARSDLEGNTDQPAATPIRVEEAQLRWTMCSIVRDILLDGETDISKMKLNDFLREHFGSRAAVEEEQNMEMWDFLESPDAFIKDQQLLEEISNLKDYQLLTDRRKLADGGVHYLEHWIEFKDKATVTPLARKKLNDALTQIQKEVARLEAEERAKRRAEEDVRQDTEEKTTKLEGFYESVYGAKWGHVLGFYDDKIWEDRMEVHEGKPSMSWTYKVEGITFEKDDGVEQFSPPRLRLMVLASEKGWPYSWRENKPIVDCYVNCEVERVWQIVERDLKDLSVTCSVYGSTLKQRLLVGTPGIGKSMNAGSYLLYQLLHYDAEKIQVVVHCFGEDVAYVFDKTTKTVTKYVGIEASESVVLSLSQRGMKGYIIYDVPTNEAQLPISFAPSTGWGTIVLASPKVRDIFEFVRQRVPHRIIMNRPDEMDVKAMCAWMTRDWTPQEQEKYWRMVSHQMLFLGPILRYIFDANDFSKRYDELVRVLRSIKSRDDAERLTHGGTKEWCTENPFYKLMCVKRKRGDFGTEDFKTDLISGHLADRSFPFVVKVFPLNEILGF
;
A
#
# COMPACT_ATOMS: atom_id res chain seq x y z
N MET A 1 -15.27 26.51 55.72
CA MET A 1 -15.96 25.94 54.53
C MET A 1 -14.87 25.43 53.59
N ARG A 2 -14.29 24.24 53.75
CA ARG A 2 -14.75 22.89 53.34
C ARG A 2 -15.39 22.85 51.95
N GLY A 3 -14.58 22.51 50.96
CA GLY A 3 -14.98 21.96 49.66
C GLY A 3 -13.86 21.02 49.18
N ARG A 4 -13.90 19.76 49.62
CA ARG A 4 -12.96 18.70 49.21
C ARG A 4 -13.48 18.04 47.94
N THR A 5 -12.68 18.12 46.88
CA THR A 5 -12.70 17.23 45.72
C THR A 5 -12.16 15.85 46.15
N LEU A 6 -13.04 14.84 46.15
CA LEU A 6 -12.67 13.43 46.30
C LEU A 6 -13.84 12.58 45.81
N ARG A 7 -13.64 11.85 44.70
CA ARG A 7 -14.09 10.45 44.42
C ARG A 7 -14.23 10.16 42.91
N ALA A 8 -13.10 9.90 42.24
CA ALA A 8 -13.06 9.01 41.07
C ALA A 8 -12.42 7.64 41.40
N HIS A 9 -11.69 7.53 42.51
CA HIS A 9 -11.03 6.29 42.94
C HIS A 9 -11.90 5.29 43.72
N HIS A 10 -13.16 5.62 44.02
CA HIS A 10 -14.06 4.70 44.76
C HIS A 10 -15.02 3.88 43.88
N VAL A 11 -15.12 4.18 42.58
CA VAL A 11 -15.95 3.40 41.64
C VAL A 11 -15.16 2.24 41.02
N VAL A 12 -13.83 2.39 40.87
CA VAL A 12 -12.97 1.36 40.29
C VAL A 12 -12.68 0.20 41.28
N VAL A 13 -12.66 0.47 42.58
CA VAL A 13 -12.38 -0.58 43.60
C VAL A 13 -13.60 -1.48 43.89
N VAL A 14 -14.82 -1.04 43.59
CA VAL A 14 -16.04 -1.85 43.81
C VAL A 14 -16.30 -2.84 42.66
N ILE A 15 -15.81 -2.55 41.45
CA ILE A 15 -15.96 -3.47 40.30
C ILE A 15 -14.91 -4.59 40.33
N VAL A 16 -13.72 -4.34 40.88
CA VAL A 16 -12.65 -5.35 41.00
C VAL A 16 -12.95 -6.38 42.12
N CYS A 17 -13.61 -5.98 43.22
CA CYS A 17 -13.99 -6.94 44.28
C CYS A 17 -15.19 -7.85 43.91
N ALA A 18 -15.98 -7.51 42.88
CA ALA A 18 -17.12 -8.34 42.46
C ALA A 18 -16.72 -9.47 41.48
N LEU A 19 -15.61 -9.32 40.75
CA LEU A 19 -15.11 -10.35 39.82
C LEU A 19 -14.21 -11.40 40.49
N GLN A 20 -13.70 -11.13 41.69
CA GLN A 20 -12.90 -12.09 42.46
C GLN A 20 -13.71 -13.06 43.33
N HIS A 21 -15.02 -12.84 43.50
CA HIS A 21 -15.90 -13.73 44.25
C HIS A 21 -16.67 -14.76 43.39
N CYS A 22 -16.61 -14.67 42.06
CA CYS A 22 -17.30 -15.60 41.14
C CYS A 22 -16.39 -16.74 40.61
N ALA A 23 -15.08 -16.71 40.89
CA ALA A 23 -14.14 -17.74 40.44
C ALA A 23 -13.98 -18.93 41.42
N GLY A 24 -14.73 -18.97 42.53
CA GLY A 24 -14.54 -19.97 43.60
C GLY A 24 -15.47 -21.18 43.59
N TRP A 25 -16.44 -21.30 42.66
CA TRP A 25 -17.54 -22.28 42.77
C TRP A 25 -17.74 -23.20 41.55
N MET A 26 -16.68 -23.48 40.79
CA MET A 26 -16.70 -24.58 39.81
C MET A 26 -15.51 -25.51 40.02
N SER A 27 -15.69 -26.49 40.90
CA SER A 27 -14.92 -27.73 40.87
C SER A 27 -15.86 -28.89 41.21
N PRO A 28 -16.08 -29.87 40.32
CA PRO A 28 -16.97 -30.99 40.61
C PRO A 28 -16.18 -32.08 41.35
N THR A 29 -16.40 -32.20 42.66
CA THR A 29 -16.15 -33.45 43.37
C THR A 29 -17.48 -34.12 43.72
N CYS A 30 -17.52 -35.40 43.39
CA CYS A 30 -18.68 -36.28 43.42
C CYS A 30 -19.14 -36.60 44.86
N ARG A 31 -20.45 -36.46 45.17
CA ARG A 31 -21.31 -37.47 45.86
C ARG A 31 -22.73 -36.98 46.18
N ARG A 32 -23.71 -37.77 45.72
CA ARG A 32 -25.05 -38.13 46.29
C ARG A 32 -25.79 -37.11 47.20
N CYS A 33 -26.93 -36.60 46.70
CA CYS A 33 -28.31 -36.90 47.17
C CYS A 33 -29.32 -35.76 46.81
N GLY A 34 -30.39 -36.12 46.08
CA GLY A 34 -31.77 -35.62 46.28
C GLY A 34 -32.19 -34.25 45.73
N GLY A 35 -33.07 -34.25 44.72
CA GLY A 35 -34.15 -33.25 44.56
C GLY A 35 -34.06 -32.27 43.38
N LEU A 36 -34.70 -32.62 42.25
CA LEU A 36 -35.00 -31.72 41.13
C LEU A 36 -36.17 -30.78 41.45
N ARG A 37 -36.18 -29.61 40.77
CA ARG A 37 -37.28 -28.62 40.60
C ARG A 37 -37.19 -27.33 41.44
N ALA A 38 -36.10 -26.58 41.30
CA ALA A 38 -36.12 -25.12 41.56
C ALA A 38 -35.03 -24.30 40.83
N CYS A 39 -34.07 -24.93 40.14
CA CYS A 39 -32.91 -24.22 39.57
C CYS A 39 -33.07 -23.81 38.09
N GLY A 40 -34.04 -24.36 37.36
CA GLY A 40 -34.18 -24.14 35.90
C GLY A 40 -34.73 -22.75 35.52
N VAL A 41 -35.56 -22.13 36.37
CA VAL A 41 -36.24 -20.87 36.02
C VAL A 41 -35.33 -19.66 36.24
N ARG A 42 -34.45 -19.68 37.25
CA ARG A 42 -33.51 -18.58 37.50
C ARG A 42 -32.35 -18.55 36.50
N HIS A 43 -31.86 -19.70 36.05
CA HIS A 43 -30.81 -19.75 35.03
C HIS A 43 -31.31 -19.35 33.64
N ALA A 44 -32.53 -19.74 33.26
CA ALA A 44 -33.12 -19.32 31.99
C ALA A 44 -33.27 -17.79 31.90
N VAL A 45 -33.80 -17.15 32.95
CA VAL A 45 -34.01 -15.69 33.00
C VAL A 45 -32.68 -14.94 32.88
N TRP A 46 -31.63 -15.38 33.58
CA TRP A 46 -30.30 -14.76 33.49
C TRP A 46 -29.64 -14.94 32.12
N MET A 47 -29.80 -16.10 31.47
CA MET A 47 -29.27 -16.32 30.12
C MET A 47 -30.02 -15.49 29.08
N THR A 48 -31.35 -15.34 29.19
CA THR A 48 -32.09 -14.40 28.33
C THR A 48 -31.68 -12.95 28.57
N LEU A 49 -31.42 -12.52 29.81
CA LEU A 49 -30.96 -11.16 30.10
C LEU A 49 -29.55 -10.90 29.55
N LEU A 50 -28.67 -11.90 29.59
CA LEU A 50 -27.31 -11.81 29.05
C LEU A 50 -27.30 -11.81 27.51
N LEU A 51 -28.15 -12.62 26.89
CA LEU A 51 -28.39 -12.58 25.44
C LEU A 51 -29.01 -11.26 25.00
N TRP A 52 -29.95 -10.70 25.79
CA TRP A 52 -30.57 -9.41 25.47
C TRP A 52 -29.58 -8.24 25.62
N LEU A 53 -28.71 -8.29 26.64
CA LEU A 53 -27.61 -7.32 26.81
C LEU A 53 -26.54 -7.44 25.72
N LEU A 54 -26.24 -8.65 25.24
CA LEU A 54 -25.35 -8.86 24.09
C LEU A 54 -25.95 -8.33 22.79
N VAL A 55 -27.26 -8.52 22.57
CA VAL A 55 -27.95 -7.98 21.39
C VAL A 55 -28.02 -6.45 21.42
N ILE A 56 -28.21 -5.85 22.61
CA ILE A 56 -28.16 -4.39 22.78
C ILE A 56 -26.73 -3.87 22.59
N SER A 57 -25.71 -4.57 23.10
CA SER A 57 -24.30 -4.22 22.88
C SER A 57 -23.94 -4.26 21.39
N VAL A 58 -24.37 -5.29 20.66
CA VAL A 58 -24.13 -5.41 19.21
C VAL A 58 -24.87 -4.31 18.43
N ARG A 59 -26.09 -3.92 18.84
CA ARG A 59 -26.82 -2.80 18.24
C ARG A 59 -26.19 -1.44 18.53
N ILE A 60 -25.65 -1.22 19.73
CA ILE A 60 -24.92 0.01 20.09
C ILE A 60 -23.59 0.07 19.33
N SER A 61 -22.89 -1.07 19.16
CA SER A 61 -21.69 -1.14 18.31
C SER A 61 -21.99 -0.86 16.84
N PHE A 62 -23.10 -1.37 16.29
CA PHE A 62 -23.53 -1.08 14.91
C PHE A 62 -23.93 0.40 14.71
N LEU A 63 -24.59 1.01 15.70
CA LEU A 63 -24.90 2.45 15.68
C LEU A 63 -23.63 3.31 15.83
N SER A 64 -22.63 2.87 16.59
CA SER A 64 -21.34 3.58 16.69
C SER A 64 -20.47 3.45 15.43
N TYR A 65 -20.52 2.32 14.72
CA TYR A 65 -19.84 2.15 13.43
C TYR A 65 -20.50 3.01 12.33
N SER A 66 -21.83 3.04 12.29
CA SER A 66 -22.58 3.90 11.35
C SER A 66 -22.34 5.39 11.59
N LEU A 67 -22.14 5.83 12.84
CA LEU A 67 -21.81 7.22 13.17
C LEU A 67 -20.33 7.56 12.93
N PHE A 68 -19.42 6.59 13.01
CA PHE A 68 -18.00 6.77 12.68
C PHE A 68 -17.77 6.86 11.16
N ASP A 69 -18.51 6.06 10.37
CA ASP A 69 -18.54 6.16 8.91
C ASP A 69 -19.19 7.49 8.45
N TRP A 70 -20.25 7.95 9.12
CA TRP A 70 -20.79 9.30 8.88
C TRP A 70 -19.82 10.42 9.27
N TRP A 71 -19.05 10.26 10.34
CA TRP A 71 -18.06 11.25 10.77
C TRP A 71 -16.89 11.37 9.77
N LEU A 72 -16.41 10.25 9.21
CA LEU A 72 -15.39 10.27 8.14
C LEU A 72 -15.91 10.89 6.84
N VAL A 73 -17.19 10.70 6.50
CA VAL A 73 -17.81 11.31 5.30
C VAL A 73 -18.11 12.81 5.49
N PHE A 74 -18.44 13.27 6.71
CA PHE A 74 -18.71 14.69 6.97
C PHE A 74 -17.45 15.53 7.19
N ASN A 75 -16.37 15.01 7.79
CA ASN A 75 -15.17 15.82 8.06
C ASN A 75 -14.41 16.23 6.78
N PHE A 76 -14.50 15.43 5.70
CA PHE A 76 -13.96 15.80 4.39
C PHE A 76 -14.80 16.85 3.63
N ASN A 77 -16.02 17.17 4.10
CA ASN A 77 -16.91 18.10 3.41
C ASN A 77 -16.68 19.58 3.80
N SER A 78 -15.83 19.89 4.79
CA SER A 78 -15.63 21.26 5.28
C SER A 78 -14.48 22.06 4.66
N ILE A 79 -13.75 21.52 3.68
CA ILE A 79 -12.72 22.28 2.98
C ILE A 79 -13.37 22.99 1.77
N GLN A 80 -13.88 24.20 2.00
CA GLN A 80 -14.18 25.16 0.94
C GLN A 80 -13.34 26.43 1.14
N LEU A 81 -12.48 26.65 0.14
CA LEU A 81 -12.01 27.91 -0.45
C LEU A 81 -12.22 29.20 0.39
N ARG A 82 -11.12 29.73 0.96
CA ARG A 82 -11.02 31.18 1.21
C ARG A 82 -10.85 31.91 -0.11
N LYS A 83 -11.91 32.59 -0.56
CA LYS A 83 -11.84 33.61 -1.62
C LYS A 83 -11.17 34.88 -1.09
N GLN A 84 -10.25 35.41 -1.90
CA GLN A 84 -9.83 36.81 -1.91
C GLN A 84 -10.89 37.70 -2.58
N GLY A 85 -10.90 38.97 -2.15
CA GLY A 85 -11.53 40.14 -2.80
C GLY A 85 -12.39 40.92 -1.80
N GLU A 86 -12.35 42.24 -1.67
CA GLU A 86 -11.61 43.35 -2.29
C GLU A 86 -12.11 44.62 -1.57
N THR A 87 -11.28 45.66 -1.35
CA THR A 87 -11.71 47.08 -1.45
C THR A 87 -10.49 48.00 -1.49
N MET A 88 -10.39 48.75 -2.59
CA MET A 88 -9.40 49.81 -2.84
C MET A 88 -9.68 51.11 -2.06
N SER A 89 -8.63 51.89 -1.75
CA SER A 89 -8.50 53.32 -2.09
C SER A 89 -7.47 54.02 -1.18
N GLY A 90 -6.53 54.78 -1.77
CA GLY A 90 -5.84 55.87 -1.05
C GLY A 90 -4.36 56.12 -1.32
N ARG A 91 -4.04 56.67 -2.51
CA ARG A 91 -2.99 57.68 -2.80
C ARG A 91 -1.49 57.36 -2.52
N PRO A 92 -0.60 57.56 -3.53
CA PRO A 92 0.86 57.45 -3.37
C PRO A 92 1.54 58.81 -3.13
N GLU A 93 2.68 58.81 -2.44
CA GLU A 93 3.59 59.97 -2.32
C GLU A 93 5.03 59.59 -2.75
N LYS A 94 5.58 60.40 -3.67
CA LYS A 94 7.02 60.65 -3.99
C LYS A 94 7.82 59.50 -4.63
N GLY A 95 8.59 59.64 -5.72
CA GLY A 95 8.98 60.73 -6.64
C GLY A 95 9.85 60.07 -7.76
N LEU A 96 9.70 60.46 -9.04
CA LEU A 96 10.67 61.30 -9.82
C LEU A 96 12.13 60.79 -9.73
N TYR A 97 12.90 60.42 -10.76
CA TYR A 97 13.00 60.64 -12.23
C TYR A 97 13.69 59.37 -12.83
N GLY A 98 13.71 59.01 -14.11
CA GLY A 98 13.24 59.63 -15.35
C GLY A 98 13.66 58.77 -16.57
N ASN A 99 12.90 58.96 -17.65
CA ASN A 99 13.08 58.68 -19.09
C ASN A 99 14.44 58.14 -19.57
N GLU A 100 14.42 57.20 -20.52
CA GLU A 100 14.46 57.54 -21.96
C GLU A 100 14.19 56.32 -22.87
N GLU A 101 13.73 56.66 -24.07
CA GLU A 101 13.22 55.83 -25.16
C GLU A 101 14.32 55.04 -25.88
N GLY A 102 13.91 54.10 -26.76
CA GLY A 102 14.60 53.99 -28.04
C GLY A 102 15.00 52.59 -28.51
N GLN A 103 14.09 51.99 -29.27
CA GLN A 103 14.31 51.30 -30.55
C GLN A 103 15.25 50.09 -30.68
N ALA A 104 14.65 49.07 -31.28
CA ALA A 104 15.28 47.93 -31.92
C ALA A 104 16.20 48.31 -33.10
N SER A 105 17.26 47.53 -33.32
CA SER A 105 17.62 47.07 -34.68
C SER A 105 18.71 45.98 -34.67
N ALA A 106 18.41 44.92 -35.40
CA ALA A 106 19.27 44.11 -36.28
C ALA A 106 20.73 43.75 -35.90
N VAL A 107 20.96 42.44 -35.84
CA VAL A 107 22.23 41.70 -36.02
C VAL A 107 22.69 41.80 -37.51
N PRO A 108 24.00 41.80 -37.86
CA PRO A 108 24.65 40.56 -38.29
C PRO A 108 26.17 40.37 -38.02
N GLN A 109 26.49 39.10 -37.73
CA GLN A 109 27.67 38.24 -38.02
C GLN A 109 29.04 38.80 -38.52
N GLY A 110 30.10 38.18 -37.96
CA GLY A 110 31.42 37.89 -38.58
C GLY A 110 32.49 37.57 -37.52
N HIS A 111 32.81 36.29 -37.21
CA HIS A 111 33.92 35.47 -37.78
C HIS A 111 35.32 36.08 -37.54
N SER A 112 36.40 35.40 -37.09
CA SER A 112 36.83 34.00 -36.96
C SER A 112 38.21 34.00 -36.24
N ARG A 113 38.64 33.00 -35.46
CA ARG A 113 39.56 31.85 -35.75
C ARG A 113 40.18 31.47 -34.38
N ARG A 114 40.39 30.22 -33.99
CA ARG A 114 41.28 29.23 -34.61
C ARG A 114 40.93 27.81 -34.15
N ARG A 115 41.16 26.89 -35.09
CA ARG A 115 40.88 25.45 -35.12
C ARG A 115 42.14 24.67 -34.72
N ALA A 116 41.98 23.51 -34.09
CA ALA A 116 42.73 22.30 -34.44
C ALA A 116 41.90 21.07 -34.04
N ARG A 117 41.60 20.22 -35.03
CA ARG A 117 40.90 18.94 -34.99
C ARG A 117 41.90 17.89 -35.49
N SER A 118 41.76 16.66 -34.99
CA SER A 118 41.87 15.37 -35.73
C SER A 118 42.37 14.27 -34.78
N ASP A 119 41.92 13.02 -34.77
CA ASP A 119 40.79 12.27 -35.36
C ASP A 119 40.86 10.88 -34.68
N LEU A 120 39.72 10.25 -34.37
CA LEU A 120 39.41 8.85 -34.75
C LEU A 120 38.09 8.37 -34.12
N GLU A 121 37.32 7.74 -34.99
CA GLU A 121 35.92 7.32 -34.91
C GLU A 121 35.59 6.29 -33.83
N GLY A 122 34.31 6.31 -33.46
CA GLY A 122 33.59 5.13 -32.96
C GLY A 122 33.11 5.27 -31.53
N ASN A 123 31.88 5.73 -31.32
CA ASN A 123 30.85 4.99 -30.57
C ASN A 123 29.64 5.88 -30.27
N THR A 124 28.49 5.27 -30.49
CA THR A 124 27.12 5.72 -30.29
C THR A 124 26.94 6.58 -29.04
N ASP A 125 26.60 7.86 -29.25
CA ASP A 125 26.16 8.78 -28.20
C ASP A 125 24.86 8.27 -27.56
N GLN A 126 24.94 7.77 -26.32
CA GLN A 126 23.77 7.72 -25.44
C GLN A 126 23.55 9.12 -24.85
N PRO A 127 22.34 9.70 -24.95
CA PRO A 127 22.08 11.00 -24.34
C PRO A 127 22.02 10.87 -22.81
N ALA A 128 22.51 11.90 -22.13
CA ALA A 128 22.35 12.08 -20.69
C ALA A 128 20.86 11.98 -20.31
N ALA A 129 20.58 11.26 -19.23
CA ALA A 129 19.23 10.94 -18.77
C ALA A 129 18.47 12.19 -18.31
N THR A 130 17.78 12.85 -19.24
CA THR A 130 16.55 13.59 -18.94
C THR A 130 15.53 12.56 -18.44
N PRO A 131 14.81 12.77 -17.32
CA PRO A 131 13.70 11.90 -16.95
C PRO A 131 12.69 11.93 -18.10
N ILE A 132 12.66 10.86 -18.88
CA ILE A 132 11.72 10.69 -19.98
C ILE A 132 10.36 10.59 -19.31
N ARG A 133 9.62 11.71 -19.33
CA ARG A 133 8.18 11.71 -19.14
C ARG A 133 7.61 11.00 -20.36
N VAL A 134 7.64 9.66 -20.35
CA VAL A 134 6.83 8.87 -21.28
C VAL A 134 5.42 9.24 -20.89
N GLU A 135 4.75 9.97 -21.78
CA GLU A 135 3.31 10.23 -21.70
C GLU A 135 2.61 8.89 -21.99
N GLU A 136 2.80 7.91 -21.09
CA GLU A 136 1.94 6.73 -21.02
C GLU A 136 0.55 7.26 -20.76
N ALA A 137 -0.42 6.89 -21.59
CA ALA A 137 -1.80 7.27 -21.42
C ALA A 137 -2.26 6.81 -20.02
N GLN A 138 -2.27 7.72 -19.05
CA GLN A 138 -2.69 7.40 -17.70
C GLN A 138 -4.19 7.10 -17.73
N LEU A 139 -4.58 5.98 -17.13
CA LEU A 139 -5.99 5.68 -16.91
C LEU A 139 -6.67 6.85 -16.18
N ARG A 140 -7.69 7.41 -16.81
CA ARG A 140 -8.48 8.50 -16.21
C ARG A 140 -9.31 8.01 -15.03
N TRP A 141 -9.86 6.80 -15.16
CA TRP A 141 -10.71 6.16 -14.17
C TRP A 141 -10.22 4.74 -13.90
N THR A 142 -10.53 4.25 -12.70
CA THR A 142 -10.29 2.88 -12.24
C THR A 142 -11.53 2.36 -11.52
N MET A 143 -11.54 1.08 -11.16
CA MET A 143 -12.68 0.48 -10.45
C MET A 143 -12.96 1.11 -9.06
N CYS A 144 -11.95 1.72 -8.44
CA CYS A 144 -12.10 2.47 -7.19
C CYS A 144 -12.40 3.97 -7.38
N SER A 145 -12.68 4.41 -8.61
CA SER A 145 -13.08 5.80 -8.88
C SER A 145 -14.47 6.09 -8.29
N ILE A 146 -14.61 7.25 -7.66
CA ILE A 146 -15.85 7.67 -7.03
C ILE A 146 -16.85 8.08 -8.12
N VAL A 147 -18.07 7.56 -8.02
CA VAL A 147 -19.17 7.82 -8.95
C VAL A 147 -19.45 9.31 -9.11
N ARG A 148 -19.46 10.05 -8.00
CA ARG A 148 -19.56 11.53 -8.00
C ARG A 148 -18.57 12.15 -8.98
N ASP A 149 -17.29 11.80 -8.89
CA ASP A 149 -16.23 12.45 -9.65
C ASP A 149 -16.36 12.12 -11.15
N ILE A 150 -16.87 10.92 -11.50
CA ILE A 150 -17.18 10.53 -12.88
C ILE A 150 -18.38 11.30 -13.44
N LEU A 151 -19.45 11.46 -12.64
CA LEU A 151 -20.65 12.16 -13.09
C LEU A 151 -20.38 13.65 -13.31
N LEU A 152 -19.62 14.26 -12.41
CA LEU A 152 -19.24 15.68 -12.43
C LEU A 152 -18.06 15.97 -13.35
N ASP A 153 -17.58 14.97 -14.08
CA ASP A 153 -16.49 15.15 -15.01
C ASP A 153 -16.87 16.14 -16.14
N GLY A 154 -16.26 17.32 -16.10
CA GLY A 154 -16.57 18.45 -16.97
C GLY A 154 -17.84 19.22 -16.61
N GLU A 155 -18.40 19.04 -15.42
CA GLU A 155 -19.64 19.68 -14.96
C GLU A 155 -19.41 20.45 -13.65
N THR A 156 -20.31 21.38 -13.34
CA THR A 156 -20.28 22.12 -12.07
C THR A 156 -20.93 21.30 -10.96
N ASP A 157 -20.26 21.16 -9.80
CA ASP A 157 -20.88 20.54 -8.62
C ASP A 157 -21.84 21.52 -7.94
N ILE A 158 -23.14 21.38 -8.24
CA ILE A 158 -24.19 22.18 -7.60
C ILE A 158 -24.59 21.66 -6.21
N SER A 159 -24.03 20.55 -5.70
CA SER A 159 -24.51 19.91 -4.46
C SER A 159 -24.53 20.83 -3.23
N LYS A 160 -23.48 21.66 -3.08
CA LYS A 160 -23.34 22.63 -1.99
C LYS A 160 -23.87 24.03 -2.33
N MET A 161 -24.44 24.20 -3.52
CA MET A 161 -25.02 25.47 -3.94
C MET A 161 -26.29 25.73 -3.14
N LYS A 162 -26.54 26.98 -2.75
CA LYS A 162 -27.80 27.37 -2.11
C LYS A 162 -28.94 27.40 -3.13
N LEU A 163 -30.15 27.03 -2.71
CA LEU A 163 -31.33 26.98 -3.57
C LEU A 163 -31.58 28.34 -4.25
N ASN A 164 -31.52 29.45 -3.52
CA ASN A 164 -31.70 30.78 -4.12
C ASN A 164 -30.57 31.17 -5.08
N ASP A 165 -29.36 30.66 -4.87
CA ASP A 165 -28.26 30.90 -5.80
C ASP A 165 -28.48 30.13 -7.10
N PHE A 166 -28.90 28.85 -6.98
CA PHE A 166 -29.26 28.00 -8.12
C PHE A 166 -30.42 28.59 -8.93
N LEU A 167 -31.49 29.00 -8.26
CA LEU A 167 -32.66 29.62 -8.91
C LEU A 167 -32.28 30.92 -9.61
N ARG A 168 -31.43 31.75 -9.00
CA ARG A 168 -30.96 32.99 -9.60
C ARG A 168 -30.08 32.75 -10.81
N GLU A 169 -29.24 31.72 -10.80
CA GLU A 169 -28.37 31.36 -11.92
C GLU A 169 -29.17 30.89 -13.14
N HIS A 170 -30.20 30.05 -12.94
CA HIS A 170 -30.97 29.48 -14.05
C HIS A 170 -32.21 30.29 -14.45
N PHE A 171 -32.84 31.02 -13.53
CA PHE A 171 -34.12 31.70 -13.73
C PHE A 171 -34.08 33.21 -13.40
N GLY A 172 -32.95 33.75 -12.93
CA GLY A 172 -32.82 35.15 -12.57
C GLY A 172 -33.74 35.56 -11.41
N SER A 173 -34.40 36.71 -11.53
CA SER A 173 -35.37 37.19 -10.52
C SER A 173 -36.75 36.53 -10.62
N ARG A 174 -36.96 35.58 -11.55
CA ARG A 174 -38.25 34.90 -11.76
C ARG A 174 -38.59 33.92 -10.64
N ALA A 175 -37.58 33.42 -9.92
CA ALA A 175 -37.76 32.41 -8.88
C ALA A 175 -36.87 32.71 -7.67
N ALA A 176 -37.46 32.70 -6.48
CA ALA A 176 -36.78 32.78 -5.19
C ALA A 176 -37.64 32.13 -4.12
N VAL A 177 -37.00 31.55 -3.11
CA VAL A 177 -37.63 31.09 -1.87
C VAL A 177 -37.28 32.03 -0.73
N GLU A 178 -38.05 31.98 0.35
CA GLU A 178 -37.76 32.73 1.57
C GLU A 178 -36.40 32.32 2.15
N GLU A 179 -35.72 33.24 2.84
CA GLU A 179 -34.36 32.99 3.36
C GLU A 179 -34.31 31.79 4.33
N GLU A 180 -35.40 31.56 5.08
CA GLU A 180 -35.55 30.42 5.99
C GLU A 180 -35.60 29.07 5.26
N GLN A 181 -35.92 29.08 3.96
CA GLN A 181 -36.01 27.90 3.09
C GLN A 181 -34.78 27.75 2.18
N ASN A 182 -33.82 28.67 2.27
CA ASN A 182 -32.63 28.73 1.43
C ASN A 182 -31.56 27.69 1.87
N MET A 183 -31.82 26.43 1.54
CA MET A 183 -30.96 25.29 1.85
C MET A 183 -30.02 24.91 0.71
N GLU A 184 -29.16 23.92 0.96
CA GLU A 184 -28.28 23.37 -0.08
C GLU A 184 -29.09 22.52 -1.07
N MET A 185 -28.66 22.50 -2.34
CA MET A 185 -29.32 21.72 -3.38
C MET A 185 -29.35 20.23 -3.06
N TRP A 186 -28.33 19.71 -2.36
CA TRP A 186 -28.33 18.31 -1.92
C TRP A 186 -29.54 17.98 -1.05
N ASP A 187 -29.87 18.84 -0.08
CA ASP A 187 -30.98 18.66 0.85
C ASP A 187 -32.33 18.89 0.15
N PHE A 188 -32.40 19.89 -0.73
CA PHE A 188 -33.59 20.21 -1.52
C PHE A 188 -34.14 19.01 -2.30
N LEU A 189 -33.26 18.11 -2.79
CA LEU A 189 -33.67 16.89 -3.50
C LEU A 189 -34.58 15.95 -2.70
N GLU A 190 -34.63 16.07 -1.38
CA GLU A 190 -35.43 15.17 -0.55
C GLU A 190 -36.93 15.41 -0.72
N SER A 191 -37.33 16.66 -0.88
CA SER A 191 -38.74 17.05 -0.98
C SER A 191 -38.90 18.37 -1.73
N PRO A 192 -38.64 18.42 -3.05
CA PRO A 192 -38.74 19.67 -3.84
C PRO A 192 -40.11 20.36 -3.72
N ASP A 193 -41.20 19.58 -3.71
CA ASP A 193 -42.58 20.06 -3.57
C ASP A 193 -42.88 20.72 -2.21
N ALA A 194 -42.05 20.48 -1.19
CA ALA A 194 -42.20 21.13 0.10
C ALA A 194 -41.82 22.62 0.01
N PHE A 195 -40.82 22.96 -0.81
CA PHE A 195 -40.22 24.29 -0.91
C PHE A 195 -40.76 25.09 -2.09
N ILE A 196 -40.97 24.46 -3.25
CA ILE A 196 -41.49 25.12 -4.44
C ILE A 196 -42.89 24.58 -4.71
N LYS A 197 -43.91 25.44 -4.58
CA LYS A 197 -45.32 25.08 -4.87
C LYS A 197 -45.68 25.21 -6.34
N ASP A 198 -44.90 25.97 -7.10
CA ASP A 198 -45.08 26.12 -8.54
C ASP A 198 -44.62 24.86 -9.28
N GLN A 199 -45.59 24.06 -9.72
CA GLN A 199 -45.35 22.81 -10.44
C GLN A 199 -44.70 23.02 -11.81
N GLN A 200 -44.98 24.14 -12.49
CA GLN A 200 -44.35 24.44 -13.77
C GLN A 200 -42.87 24.76 -13.57
N LEU A 201 -42.53 25.52 -12.52
CA LEU A 201 -41.16 25.81 -12.17
C LEU A 201 -40.39 24.55 -11.78
N LEU A 202 -41.00 23.63 -11.01
CA LEU A 202 -40.40 22.33 -10.69
C LEU A 202 -40.14 21.48 -11.93
N GLU A 203 -41.07 21.48 -12.90
CA GLU A 203 -40.86 20.80 -14.18
C GLU A 203 -39.68 21.43 -14.95
N GLU A 204 -39.60 22.76 -15.03
CA GLU A 204 -38.47 23.48 -15.64
C GLU A 204 -37.13 23.13 -14.94
N ILE A 205 -37.09 23.08 -13.60
CA ILE A 205 -35.90 22.68 -12.82
C ILE A 205 -35.52 21.22 -13.11
N SER A 206 -36.49 20.31 -13.14
CA SER A 206 -36.25 18.87 -13.35
C SER A 206 -35.66 18.56 -14.73
N ASN A 207 -35.85 19.46 -15.69
CA ASN A 207 -35.30 19.37 -17.04
C ASN A 207 -33.87 19.89 -17.14
N LEU A 208 -33.34 20.55 -16.11
CA LEU A 208 -31.96 21.04 -16.09
C LEU A 208 -30.97 19.88 -15.93
N LYS A 209 -29.93 19.90 -16.77
CA LYS A 209 -28.88 18.88 -16.80
C LYS A 209 -28.21 18.68 -15.43
N ASP A 210 -27.83 19.76 -14.77
CA ASP A 210 -27.07 19.70 -13.51
C ASP A 210 -27.96 19.19 -12.36
N TYR A 211 -29.25 19.54 -12.38
CA TYR A 211 -30.24 19.00 -11.45
C TYR A 211 -30.47 17.49 -11.65
N GLN A 212 -30.54 17.03 -12.90
CA GLN A 212 -30.66 15.61 -13.22
C GLN A 212 -29.45 14.80 -12.74
N LEU A 213 -28.23 15.31 -12.97
CA LEU A 213 -27.00 14.66 -12.50
C LEU A 213 -26.93 14.61 -10.97
N LEU A 214 -27.33 15.68 -10.28
CA LEU A 214 -27.39 15.70 -8.81
C LEU A 214 -28.41 14.69 -8.28
N THR A 215 -29.59 14.63 -8.90
CA THR A 215 -30.67 13.70 -8.57
C THR A 215 -30.21 12.25 -8.75
N ASP A 216 -29.57 11.93 -9.88
CA ASP A 216 -29.02 10.60 -10.14
C ASP A 216 -27.90 10.25 -9.15
N ARG A 217 -27.02 11.20 -8.82
CA ARG A 217 -25.99 11.02 -7.80
C ARG A 217 -26.60 10.66 -6.44
N ARG A 218 -27.66 11.35 -6.01
CA ARG A 218 -28.35 11.03 -4.75
C ARG A 218 -28.97 9.64 -4.79
N LYS A 219 -29.72 9.30 -5.84
CA LYS A 219 -30.28 7.95 -6.04
C LYS A 219 -29.22 6.85 -5.99
N LEU A 220 -28.08 7.08 -6.66
CA LEU A 220 -26.97 6.13 -6.66
C LEU A 220 -26.36 5.99 -5.25
N ALA A 221 -26.16 7.10 -4.54
CA ALA A 221 -25.65 7.08 -3.17
C ALA A 221 -26.62 6.35 -2.21
N ASP A 222 -27.92 6.62 -2.31
CA ASP A 222 -28.96 5.95 -1.51
C ASP A 222 -29.03 4.45 -1.83
N GLY A 223 -28.70 4.07 -3.07
CA GLY A 223 -28.54 2.68 -3.52
C GLY A 223 -27.17 2.05 -3.19
N GLY A 224 -26.30 2.72 -2.43
CA GLY A 224 -24.96 2.23 -2.06
C GLY A 224 -23.93 2.24 -3.19
N VAL A 225 -24.19 2.94 -4.30
CA VAL A 225 -23.32 3.01 -5.48
C VAL A 225 -22.34 4.18 -5.35
N HIS A 226 -21.29 3.99 -4.55
CA HIS A 226 -20.26 5.01 -4.30
C HIS A 226 -19.07 4.90 -5.25
N TYR A 227 -18.68 3.69 -5.63
CA TYR A 227 -17.55 3.42 -6.53
C TYR A 227 -18.03 2.85 -7.87
N LEU A 228 -17.21 3.03 -8.91
CA LEU A 228 -17.52 2.55 -10.25
C LEU A 228 -17.76 1.02 -10.30
N GLU A 229 -17.13 0.25 -9.41
CA GLU A 229 -17.44 -1.18 -9.30
C GLU A 229 -18.90 -1.48 -8.97
N HIS A 230 -19.50 -0.73 -8.05
CA HIS A 230 -20.88 -0.99 -7.62
C HIS A 230 -21.87 -0.77 -8.77
N TRP A 231 -21.53 0.10 -9.72
CA TRP A 231 -22.33 0.32 -10.93
C TRP A 231 -22.50 -0.95 -11.79
N ILE A 232 -21.54 -1.87 -11.76
CA ILE A 232 -21.64 -3.12 -12.54
C ILE A 232 -22.85 -3.94 -12.08
N GLU A 233 -23.02 -4.06 -10.77
CA GLU A 233 -24.02 -4.93 -10.13
C GLU A 233 -25.32 -4.21 -9.76
N PHE A 234 -25.37 -2.89 -9.92
CA PHE A 234 -26.56 -2.09 -9.66
C PHE A 234 -27.72 -2.54 -10.57
N LYS A 235 -28.86 -2.90 -9.96
CA LYS A 235 -30.02 -3.47 -10.69
C LYS A 235 -30.89 -2.39 -11.34
N ASP A 236 -31.06 -1.27 -10.67
CA ASP A 236 -32.04 -0.24 -11.05
C ASP A 236 -31.46 0.79 -12.04
N LYS A 237 -30.57 0.35 -12.94
CA LYS A 237 -29.93 1.23 -13.94
C LYS A 237 -30.95 2.02 -14.76
N ALA A 238 -32.14 1.46 -15.01
CA ALA A 238 -33.21 2.10 -15.77
C ALA A 238 -33.71 3.41 -15.14
N THR A 239 -33.61 3.55 -13.82
CA THR A 239 -34.10 4.71 -13.04
C THR A 239 -33.18 5.93 -13.07
N VAL A 240 -31.93 5.71 -13.50
CA VAL A 240 -30.90 6.73 -13.70
C VAL A 240 -31.05 7.34 -15.09
N THR A 241 -30.78 8.63 -15.26
CA THR A 241 -30.91 9.26 -16.59
C THR A 241 -29.96 8.63 -17.62
N PRO A 242 -30.33 8.69 -18.92
CA PRO A 242 -29.43 8.24 -20.00
C PRO A 242 -28.05 8.90 -19.97
N LEU A 243 -27.97 10.17 -19.53
CA LEU A 243 -26.72 10.93 -19.43
C LEU A 243 -25.78 10.32 -18.39
N ALA A 244 -26.24 10.14 -17.16
CA ALA A 244 -25.44 9.56 -16.09
C ALA A 244 -25.04 8.10 -16.41
N ARG A 245 -25.96 7.30 -16.97
CA ARG A 245 -25.64 5.95 -17.46
C ARG A 245 -24.52 5.95 -18.49
N LYS A 246 -24.59 6.87 -19.46
CA LYS A 246 -23.58 6.98 -20.51
C LYS A 246 -22.20 7.27 -19.91
N LYS A 247 -22.08 8.27 -19.01
CA LYS A 247 -20.82 8.60 -18.35
C LYS A 247 -20.19 7.41 -17.62
N LEU A 248 -20.99 6.68 -16.83
CA LEU A 248 -20.50 5.50 -16.09
C LEU A 248 -20.10 4.34 -17.01
N ASN A 249 -20.87 4.08 -18.07
CA ASN A 249 -20.56 3.03 -19.04
C ASN A 249 -19.34 3.37 -19.91
N ASP A 250 -19.15 4.64 -20.26
CA ASP A 250 -17.97 5.11 -20.99
C ASP A 250 -16.70 4.93 -20.14
N ALA A 251 -16.77 5.24 -18.83
CA ALA A 251 -15.67 4.98 -17.89
C ALA A 251 -15.32 3.48 -17.78
N LEU A 252 -16.33 2.60 -17.66
CA LEU A 252 -16.09 1.15 -17.68
C LEU A 252 -15.46 0.68 -18.99
N THR A 253 -15.93 1.18 -20.12
CA THR A 253 -15.43 0.81 -21.45
C THR A 253 -13.97 1.25 -21.63
N GLN A 254 -13.61 2.42 -21.10
CA GLN A 254 -12.22 2.89 -21.08
C GLN A 254 -11.31 1.92 -20.34
N ILE A 255 -11.68 1.52 -19.12
CA ILE A 255 -10.90 0.60 -18.28
C ILE A 255 -10.72 -0.74 -18.98
N GLN A 256 -11.79 -1.31 -19.55
CA GLN A 256 -11.75 -2.61 -20.23
C GLN A 256 -10.81 -2.62 -21.44
N LYS A 257 -10.86 -1.57 -22.28
CA LYS A 257 -9.97 -1.43 -23.44
C LYS A 257 -8.52 -1.37 -23.01
N GLU A 258 -8.24 -0.62 -21.96
CA GLU A 258 -6.88 -0.41 -21.47
C GLU A 258 -6.30 -1.68 -20.84
N VAL A 259 -7.06 -2.36 -19.99
CA VAL A 259 -6.63 -3.65 -19.41
C VAL A 259 -6.35 -4.68 -20.52
N ALA A 260 -7.20 -4.75 -21.55
CA ALA A 260 -6.98 -5.65 -22.69
C ALA A 260 -5.70 -5.32 -23.48
N ARG A 261 -5.40 -4.02 -23.65
CA ARG A 261 -4.16 -3.53 -24.25
C ARG A 261 -2.94 -3.97 -23.43
N LEU A 262 -2.93 -3.68 -22.13
CA LEU A 262 -1.83 -4.00 -21.22
C LEU A 262 -1.55 -5.51 -21.16
N GLU A 263 -2.59 -6.34 -21.13
CA GLU A 263 -2.43 -7.79 -21.17
C GLU A 263 -1.83 -8.29 -22.50
N ALA A 264 -2.14 -7.63 -23.61
CA ALA A 264 -1.58 -7.96 -24.92
C ALA A 264 -0.10 -7.58 -25.01
N GLU A 265 0.26 -6.40 -24.52
CA GLU A 265 1.65 -5.93 -24.43
C GLU A 265 2.50 -6.84 -23.54
N GLU A 266 2.00 -7.24 -22.37
CA GLU A 266 2.72 -8.17 -21.50
C GLU A 266 2.85 -9.58 -22.11
N ARG A 267 1.84 -10.04 -22.85
CA ARG A 267 1.94 -11.31 -23.60
C ARG A 267 2.99 -11.22 -24.71
N ALA A 268 3.09 -10.08 -25.39
CA ALA A 268 4.11 -9.85 -26.41
C ALA A 268 5.51 -9.77 -25.78
N LYS A 269 5.66 -9.04 -24.67
CA LYS A 269 6.91 -8.96 -23.90
C LYS A 269 7.39 -10.34 -23.48
N ARG A 270 6.52 -11.16 -22.90
CA ARG A 270 6.86 -12.54 -22.49
C ARG A 270 7.31 -13.42 -23.66
N ARG A 271 6.70 -13.28 -24.84
CA ARG A 271 7.14 -14.01 -26.05
C ARG A 271 8.50 -13.55 -26.51
N ALA A 272 8.72 -12.24 -26.59
CA ALA A 272 10.02 -11.68 -26.96
C ALA A 272 11.12 -12.07 -25.96
N GLU A 273 10.82 -12.10 -24.66
CA GLU A 273 11.74 -12.57 -23.62
C GLU A 273 12.05 -14.07 -23.78
N GLU A 274 11.06 -14.89 -24.12
CA GLU A 274 11.27 -16.33 -24.38
C GLU A 274 12.10 -16.57 -25.66
N ASP A 275 11.84 -15.80 -26.72
CA ASP A 275 12.61 -15.87 -27.97
C ASP A 275 14.08 -15.46 -27.72
N VAL A 276 14.32 -14.41 -26.92
CA VAL A 276 15.68 -14.04 -26.48
C VAL A 276 16.31 -15.12 -25.60
N ARG A 277 15.54 -15.79 -24.72
CA ARG A 277 16.05 -16.89 -23.89
C ARG A 277 16.56 -18.08 -24.72
N GLN A 278 15.98 -18.34 -25.88
CA GLN A 278 16.43 -19.43 -26.75
C GLN A 278 17.72 -19.10 -27.52
N ASP A 279 18.01 -17.81 -27.72
CA ASP A 279 19.16 -17.33 -28.51
C ASP A 279 20.34 -16.79 -27.65
N THR A 280 20.22 -16.75 -26.33
CA THR A 280 21.24 -16.11 -25.47
C THR A 280 22.31 -17.10 -25.01
N GLU A 281 23.46 -17.07 -25.71
CA GLU A 281 24.76 -17.51 -25.17
C GLU A 281 25.05 -16.83 -23.82
N GLU A 282 25.70 -17.55 -22.90
CA GLU A 282 26.13 -17.07 -21.58
C GLU A 282 26.79 -15.68 -21.64
N LYS A 283 26.07 -14.62 -21.26
CA LYS A 283 26.56 -13.24 -21.36
C LYS A 283 26.99 -12.70 -20.00
N THR A 284 28.30 -12.70 -19.75
CA THR A 284 28.89 -11.96 -18.63
C THR A 284 29.09 -10.49 -19.02
N THR A 285 28.60 -9.55 -18.22
CA THR A 285 28.73 -8.10 -18.50
C THR A 285 29.20 -7.34 -17.26
N LYS A 286 30.29 -6.59 -17.38
CA LYS A 286 30.77 -5.69 -16.31
C LYS A 286 29.97 -4.38 -16.32
N LEU A 287 29.46 -3.96 -15.17
CA LEU A 287 28.62 -2.77 -15.01
C LEU A 287 29.44 -1.62 -14.42
N GLU A 288 30.05 -0.83 -15.29
CA GLU A 288 30.91 0.29 -14.89
C GLU A 288 30.15 1.37 -14.11
N GLY A 289 30.73 1.85 -13.01
CA GLY A 289 30.15 2.87 -12.12
C GLY A 289 28.94 2.41 -11.29
N PHE A 290 28.47 1.18 -11.43
CA PHE A 290 27.31 0.69 -10.66
C PHE A 290 27.66 0.41 -9.19
N TYR A 291 28.88 -0.09 -8.92
CA TYR A 291 29.37 -0.26 -7.55
C TYR A 291 29.30 1.08 -6.80
N GLU A 292 29.89 2.13 -7.38
CA GLU A 292 29.94 3.47 -6.77
C GLU A 292 28.56 4.10 -6.64
N SER A 293 27.62 3.83 -7.56
CA SER A 293 26.25 4.31 -7.46
C SER A 293 25.50 3.69 -6.28
N VAL A 294 25.61 2.37 -6.10
CA VAL A 294 24.94 1.66 -5.00
C VAL A 294 25.63 1.97 -3.67
N TYR A 295 26.97 1.94 -3.63
CA TYR A 295 27.75 2.27 -2.44
C TYR A 295 27.57 3.74 -2.03
N GLY A 296 27.56 4.66 -2.99
CA GLY A 296 27.37 6.09 -2.79
C GLY A 296 25.92 6.55 -2.73
N ALA A 297 24.94 5.64 -2.55
CA ALA A 297 23.53 6.00 -2.54
C ALA A 297 23.23 7.08 -1.48
N LYS A 298 22.49 8.11 -1.91
CA LYS A 298 22.19 9.29 -1.09
C LYS A 298 21.04 8.98 -0.13
N TRP A 299 21.20 9.39 1.12
CA TRP A 299 20.15 9.24 2.12
C TRP A 299 19.10 10.34 2.01
N GLY A 300 17.86 9.97 2.30
CA GLY A 300 16.77 10.87 2.63
C GLY A 300 15.87 10.22 3.67
N HIS A 301 14.95 11.00 4.23
CA HIS A 301 13.99 10.50 5.19
C HIS A 301 12.70 11.33 5.21
N VAL A 302 11.64 10.73 5.75
CA VAL A 302 10.33 11.35 5.91
C VAL A 302 9.90 11.25 7.36
N LEU A 303 9.56 12.40 7.92
CA LEU A 303 9.04 12.54 9.28
C LEU A 303 7.52 12.77 9.22
N GLY A 304 6.78 12.02 10.04
CA GLY A 304 5.36 12.19 10.24
C GLY A 304 5.07 13.07 11.46
N PHE A 305 4.17 14.02 11.28
CA PHE A 305 3.69 14.92 12.33
C PHE A 305 2.18 14.86 12.40
N TYR A 306 1.64 14.67 13.60
CA TYR A 306 0.21 14.80 13.81
C TYR A 306 -0.13 16.28 14.03
N ASP A 307 -0.97 16.87 13.17
CA ASP A 307 -1.51 18.21 13.38
C ASP A 307 -2.86 18.12 14.11
N ASP A 308 -2.89 18.64 15.33
CA ASP A 308 -4.05 18.71 16.22
C ASP A 308 -5.13 19.69 15.74
N LYS A 309 -4.79 20.65 14.88
CA LYS A 309 -5.71 21.65 14.34
C LYS A 309 -6.55 21.11 13.18
N ILE A 310 -5.93 20.31 12.32
CA ILE A 310 -6.59 19.72 11.14
C ILE A 310 -6.89 18.23 11.29
N TRP A 311 -6.46 17.61 12.40
CA TRP A 311 -6.65 16.18 12.68
C TRP A 311 -6.05 15.28 11.60
N GLU A 312 -4.90 15.69 11.05
CA GLU A 312 -4.24 14.99 9.96
C GLU A 312 -2.74 14.81 10.24
N ASP A 313 -2.22 13.66 9.80
CA ASP A 313 -0.78 13.43 9.75
C ASP A 313 -0.17 14.09 8.50
N ARG A 314 0.72 15.06 8.73
CA ARG A 314 1.58 15.66 7.70
C ARG A 314 2.90 14.91 7.57
N MET A 315 3.43 14.90 6.34
CA MET A 315 4.73 14.31 6.02
C MET A 315 5.71 15.42 5.65
N GLU A 316 6.86 15.47 6.32
CA GLU A 316 7.97 16.36 5.97
C GLU A 316 9.12 15.55 5.41
N VAL A 317 9.58 15.93 4.22
CA VAL A 317 10.65 15.27 3.49
C VAL A 317 11.96 15.99 3.76
N HIS A 318 12.99 15.23 4.09
CA HIS A 318 14.32 15.75 4.39
C HIS A 318 15.40 14.96 3.66
N GLU A 319 16.45 15.67 3.24
CA GLU A 319 17.66 15.05 2.73
C GLU A 319 18.59 14.60 3.87
N GLY A 320 19.41 13.60 3.58
CA GLY A 320 20.37 13.06 4.53
C GLY A 320 19.80 11.95 5.42
N LYS A 321 20.69 11.36 6.21
CA LYS A 321 20.36 10.30 7.15
C LYS A 321 19.61 10.89 8.35
N PRO A 322 18.51 10.27 8.82
CA PRO A 322 17.80 10.79 9.99
C PRO A 322 18.68 10.73 11.24
N SER A 323 18.48 11.69 12.14
CA SER A 323 19.13 11.72 13.47
C SER A 323 18.54 10.70 14.44
N MET A 324 17.27 10.35 14.24
CA MET A 324 16.53 9.35 15.01
C MET A 324 16.47 8.03 14.25
N SER A 325 16.38 6.92 14.98
CA SER A 325 16.19 5.57 14.44
C SER A 325 15.01 4.90 15.14
N TRP A 326 14.34 3.95 14.47
CA TRP A 326 13.34 3.13 15.15
C TRP A 326 13.96 2.37 16.30
N THR A 327 13.18 2.24 17.38
CA THR A 327 13.55 1.45 18.55
C THR A 327 12.83 0.11 18.53
N TYR A 328 13.54 -0.96 18.94
CA TYR A 328 13.00 -2.31 18.94
C TYR A 328 13.18 -2.96 20.31
N LYS A 329 12.13 -3.60 20.80
CA LYS A 329 12.20 -4.54 21.92
C LYS A 329 12.73 -5.87 21.40
N VAL A 330 13.77 -6.38 22.06
CA VAL A 330 14.35 -7.68 21.75
C VAL A 330 13.78 -8.71 22.70
N GLU A 331 13.02 -9.66 22.18
CA GLU A 331 12.55 -10.83 22.92
C GLU A 331 13.10 -12.10 22.23
N GLY A 332 14.16 -12.68 22.80
CA GLY A 332 14.85 -13.82 22.20
C GLY A 332 15.56 -13.46 20.88
N ILE A 333 15.12 -14.08 19.77
CA ILE A 333 15.60 -13.80 18.41
C ILE A 333 14.68 -12.84 17.63
N THR A 334 13.56 -12.43 18.23
CA THR A 334 12.57 -11.55 17.59
C THR A 334 12.79 -10.11 17.98
N PHE A 335 12.48 -9.21 17.03
CA PHE A 335 12.50 -7.78 17.21
C PHE A 335 11.06 -7.29 17.02
N GLU A 336 10.54 -6.57 18.00
CA GLU A 336 9.24 -5.91 17.91
C GLU A 336 9.46 -4.41 18.03
N LYS A 337 8.79 -3.62 17.19
CA LYS A 337 8.91 -2.16 17.25
C LYS A 337 8.42 -1.68 18.62
N ASP A 338 9.16 -0.80 19.28
CA ASP A 338 8.72 -0.20 20.55
C ASP A 338 7.75 0.95 20.29
N ASP A 339 6.50 0.60 20.02
CA ASP A 339 5.45 1.58 19.75
C ASP A 339 5.01 2.35 21.01
N GLY A 340 5.38 1.91 22.21
CA GLY A 340 4.92 2.49 23.46
C GLY A 340 5.46 3.90 23.74
N VAL A 341 6.66 4.19 23.25
CA VAL A 341 7.33 5.50 23.40
C VAL A 341 7.05 6.42 22.20
N GLU A 342 6.93 5.85 20.99
CA GLU A 342 6.70 6.60 19.74
C GLU A 342 5.22 6.96 19.49
N GLN A 343 4.25 6.30 20.16
CA GLN A 343 2.81 6.50 19.89
C GLN A 343 2.27 7.91 20.18
N PHE A 344 2.99 8.78 20.89
CA PHE A 344 2.44 10.05 21.38
C PHE A 344 3.34 11.30 21.18
N SER A 345 4.51 11.21 20.55
CA SER A 345 5.41 12.36 20.41
C SER A 345 5.93 12.55 18.98
N PRO A 346 5.40 13.52 18.19
CA PRO A 346 5.98 13.92 16.91
C PRO A 346 7.28 14.73 17.12
N PRO A 347 8.23 14.74 16.17
CA PRO A 347 8.24 14.02 14.88
C PRO A 347 8.46 12.50 14.99
N ARG A 348 7.81 11.74 14.12
CA ARG A 348 8.01 10.28 14.01
C ARG A 348 8.74 9.94 12.72
N LEU A 349 9.80 9.14 12.80
CA LEU A 349 10.41 8.59 11.59
C LEU A 349 9.45 7.59 10.93
N ARG A 350 9.01 7.89 9.71
CA ARG A 350 8.12 7.03 8.92
C ARG A 350 8.86 6.27 7.83
N LEU A 351 9.85 6.91 7.22
CA LEU A 351 10.54 6.35 6.08
C LEU A 351 11.99 6.83 6.00
N MET A 352 12.90 5.94 5.67
CA MET A 352 14.21 6.30 5.12
C MET A 352 14.23 5.95 3.65
N VAL A 353 15.00 6.69 2.87
CA VAL A 353 15.17 6.44 1.43
C VAL A 353 16.64 6.44 1.09
N LEU A 354 17.02 5.47 0.25
CA LEU A 354 18.34 5.43 -0.39
C LEU A 354 18.16 5.62 -1.90
N ALA A 355 18.70 6.71 -2.42
CA ALA A 355 18.64 7.06 -3.84
C ALA A 355 19.95 6.69 -4.53
N SER A 356 19.90 5.73 -5.46
CA SER A 356 21.03 5.32 -6.31
C SER A 356 20.82 5.85 -7.73
N GLU A 357 21.78 6.61 -8.25
CA GLU A 357 21.68 7.28 -9.56
C GLU A 357 21.51 6.30 -10.74
N LYS A 358 22.14 5.12 -10.66
CA LYS A 358 22.00 4.02 -11.64
C LYS A 358 20.92 2.99 -11.25
N GLY A 359 20.16 3.27 -10.20
CA GLY A 359 19.13 2.38 -9.66
C GLY A 359 19.68 1.21 -8.85
N TRP A 360 18.81 0.23 -8.62
CA TRP A 360 19.08 -0.97 -7.82
C TRP A 360 19.06 -2.22 -8.72
N PRO A 361 19.65 -3.35 -8.28
CA PRO A 361 19.62 -4.59 -9.07
C PRO A 361 18.20 -5.03 -9.50
N TYR A 362 17.19 -4.80 -8.64
CA TYR A 362 15.78 -5.07 -8.96
C TYR A 362 15.26 -4.24 -10.14
N SER A 363 15.63 -2.95 -10.21
CA SER A 363 15.24 -2.00 -11.25
C SER A 363 15.60 -2.52 -12.66
N TRP A 364 16.77 -3.13 -12.78
CA TRP A 364 17.29 -3.67 -14.03
C TRP A 364 16.60 -4.96 -14.45
N ARG A 365 16.22 -5.82 -13.50
CA ARG A 365 15.39 -6.99 -13.78
C ARG A 365 14.05 -6.59 -14.37
N GLU A 366 13.43 -5.55 -13.81
CA GLU A 366 12.13 -5.07 -14.26
C GLU A 366 12.19 -4.18 -15.51
N ASN A 367 13.40 -3.80 -15.95
CA ASN A 367 13.64 -2.79 -16.99
C ASN A 367 12.91 -1.46 -16.69
N LYS A 368 12.84 -1.08 -15.41
CA LYS A 368 12.23 0.16 -14.91
C LYS A 368 13.27 0.90 -14.07
N PRO A 369 13.56 2.20 -14.32
CA PRO A 369 14.58 2.94 -13.58
C PRO A 369 14.09 3.32 -12.17
N ILE A 370 13.99 2.34 -11.27
CA ILE A 370 13.67 2.56 -9.86
C ILE A 370 14.97 2.99 -9.16
N VAL A 371 15.07 4.28 -8.84
CA VAL A 371 16.24 4.88 -8.19
C VAL A 371 16.17 4.88 -6.67
N ASP A 372 14.95 4.89 -6.12
CA ASP A 372 14.70 4.99 -4.69
C ASP A 372 14.44 3.62 -4.07
N CYS A 373 15.14 3.32 -2.98
CA CYS A 373 14.89 2.17 -2.10
C CYS A 373 14.22 2.67 -0.81
N TYR A 374 12.98 2.24 -0.58
CA TYR A 374 12.14 2.69 0.53
C TYR A 374 12.29 1.80 1.77
N VAL A 375 12.83 2.34 2.86
CA VAL A 375 13.11 1.60 4.09
C VAL A 375 12.16 2.06 5.18
N ASN A 376 11.16 1.25 5.51
CA ASN A 376 10.32 1.43 6.70
C ASN A 376 10.88 0.61 7.88
N CYS A 377 10.17 0.64 9.01
CA CYS A 377 10.57 -0.10 10.21
C CYS A 377 10.68 -1.61 9.98
N GLU A 378 9.82 -2.23 9.16
CA GLU A 378 9.91 -3.66 8.89
C GLU A 378 11.14 -4.01 8.04
N VAL A 379 11.51 -3.18 7.06
CA VAL A 379 12.74 -3.37 6.28
C VAL A 379 13.99 -3.17 7.15
N GLU A 380 14.01 -2.14 8.00
CA GLU A 380 15.10 -1.92 8.95
C GLU A 380 15.24 -3.08 9.93
N ARG A 381 14.12 -3.63 10.41
CA ARG A 381 14.11 -4.79 11.31
C ARG A 381 14.78 -6.01 10.67
N VAL A 382 14.55 -6.26 9.37
CA VAL A 382 15.22 -7.36 8.65
C VAL A 382 16.74 -7.17 8.70
N TRP A 383 17.23 -5.94 8.49
CA TRP A 383 18.65 -5.64 8.60
C TRP A 383 19.17 -5.85 10.03
N GLN A 384 18.48 -5.36 11.07
CA GLN A 384 18.88 -5.57 12.47
C GLN A 384 19.07 -7.05 12.82
N ILE A 385 18.18 -7.91 12.30
CA ILE A 385 18.24 -9.36 12.48
C ILE A 385 19.47 -9.96 11.77
N VAL A 386 19.78 -9.50 10.55
CA VAL A 386 20.97 -9.95 9.79
C VAL A 386 22.24 -9.44 10.44
N GLU A 387 22.30 -8.16 10.82
CA GLU A 387 23.46 -7.54 11.46
C GLU A 387 23.84 -8.25 12.77
N ARG A 388 22.84 -8.66 13.56
CA ARG A 388 23.06 -9.46 14.78
C ARG A 388 23.77 -10.78 14.48
N ASP A 389 23.39 -11.48 13.41
CA ASP A 389 24.11 -12.71 13.02
C ASP A 389 25.55 -12.44 12.62
N LEU A 390 25.79 -11.35 11.89
CA LEU A 390 27.14 -10.92 11.49
C LEU A 390 28.02 -10.59 12.71
N LYS A 391 27.42 -10.08 13.79
CA LYS A 391 28.10 -9.77 15.06
C LYS A 391 28.32 -11.01 15.94
N ASP A 392 27.34 -11.90 16.04
CA ASP A 392 27.45 -13.14 16.84
C ASP A 392 28.61 -14.03 16.37
N LEU A 393 28.93 -13.99 15.06
CA LEU A 393 30.08 -14.68 14.47
C LEU A 393 31.45 -14.22 15.00
N SER A 394 31.56 -12.98 15.52
CA SER A 394 32.82 -12.50 16.11
C SER A 394 33.11 -13.08 17.50
N VAL A 395 32.13 -13.71 18.16
CA VAL A 395 32.21 -14.06 19.59
C VAL A 395 32.42 -15.57 19.83
N THR A 396 32.04 -16.45 18.90
CA THR A 396 32.12 -17.91 19.13
C THR A 396 33.31 -18.59 18.46
N CYS A 397 34.30 -18.94 19.29
CA CYS A 397 35.19 -20.07 19.07
C CYS A 397 34.38 -21.36 19.36
N SER A 398 33.70 -21.92 18.36
CA SER A 398 33.01 -23.21 18.52
C SER A 398 33.72 -24.30 17.73
N VAL A 399 33.86 -25.48 18.36
CA VAL A 399 34.56 -26.68 17.88
C VAL A 399 33.93 -27.29 16.62
N TYR A 400 32.79 -26.77 16.16
CA TYR A 400 32.14 -27.09 14.90
C TYR A 400 31.96 -25.80 14.09
N GLY A 401 32.92 -25.50 13.21
CA GLY A 401 32.99 -24.39 12.25
C GLY A 401 31.91 -23.29 12.33
N SER A 402 32.33 -22.07 12.64
CA SER A 402 31.48 -20.86 12.63
C SER A 402 30.98 -20.51 11.21
N THR A 403 29.87 -21.09 10.79
CA THR A 403 29.20 -20.77 9.52
C THR A 403 28.18 -19.63 9.70
N LEU A 404 28.19 -18.65 8.79
CA LEU A 404 27.15 -17.63 8.69
C LEU A 404 25.76 -18.28 8.62
N LYS A 405 24.77 -17.74 9.35
CA LYS A 405 23.43 -18.33 9.40
C LYS A 405 22.70 -18.13 8.07
N GLN A 406 21.90 -19.13 7.70
CA GLN A 406 20.95 -19.06 6.58
C GLN A 406 19.61 -18.55 7.09
N ARG A 407 19.08 -17.49 6.45
CA ARG A 407 17.80 -16.88 6.80
C ARG A 407 16.80 -16.98 5.66
N LEU A 408 15.53 -17.08 6.03
CA LEU A 408 14.41 -17.07 5.10
C LEU A 408 13.48 -15.89 5.43
N LEU A 409 13.43 -14.89 4.54
CA LEU A 409 12.51 -13.77 4.61
C LEU A 409 11.22 -14.09 3.86
N VAL A 410 10.12 -14.26 4.60
CA VAL A 410 8.80 -14.55 4.05
C VAL A 410 7.91 -13.32 4.20
N GLY A 411 7.15 -12.99 3.16
CA GLY A 411 6.16 -11.92 3.23
C GLY A 411 5.24 -11.92 2.02
N THR A 412 4.15 -11.18 2.08
CA THR A 412 3.15 -11.09 1.01
C THR A 412 3.82 -10.74 -0.34
N PRO A 413 3.42 -11.37 -1.46
CA PRO A 413 3.90 -10.95 -2.78
C PRO A 413 3.64 -9.46 -3.06
N GLY A 414 4.62 -8.74 -3.63
CA GLY A 414 4.45 -7.34 -4.05
C GLY A 414 4.66 -6.26 -2.98
N ILE A 415 5.04 -6.60 -1.75
CA ILE A 415 5.23 -5.62 -0.65
C ILE A 415 6.62 -4.98 -0.60
N GLY A 416 7.49 -5.27 -1.57
CA GLY A 416 8.84 -4.70 -1.62
C GLY A 416 9.95 -5.53 -0.96
N LYS A 417 9.81 -6.86 -0.82
CA LYS A 417 10.91 -7.71 -0.31
C LYS A 417 12.19 -7.55 -1.15
N SER A 418 12.10 -7.76 -2.45
CA SER A 418 13.26 -7.68 -3.36
C SER A 418 13.62 -6.22 -3.65
N MET A 419 12.60 -5.40 -3.93
CA MET A 419 12.75 -3.98 -4.27
C MET A 419 13.37 -3.15 -3.14
N ASN A 420 12.91 -3.35 -1.90
CA ASN A 420 13.32 -2.56 -0.75
C ASN A 420 14.24 -3.35 0.19
N ALA A 421 13.79 -4.47 0.75
CA ALA A 421 14.61 -5.20 1.72
C ALA A 421 15.89 -5.77 1.11
N GLY A 422 15.83 -6.38 -0.07
CA GLY A 422 16.99 -6.87 -0.81
C GLY A 422 17.98 -5.75 -1.15
N SER A 423 17.48 -4.62 -1.66
CA SER A 423 18.29 -3.43 -1.97
C SER A 423 18.95 -2.83 -0.72
N TYR A 424 18.20 -2.73 0.38
CA TYR A 424 18.71 -2.20 1.64
C TYR A 424 19.76 -3.12 2.27
N LEU A 425 19.52 -4.43 2.27
CA LEU A 425 20.49 -5.44 2.70
C LEU A 425 21.78 -5.35 1.88
N LEU A 426 21.67 -5.22 0.56
CA LEU A 426 22.84 -5.04 -0.31
C LEU A 426 23.62 -3.79 0.09
N TYR A 427 22.97 -2.64 0.22
CA TYR A 427 23.61 -1.40 0.65
C TYR A 427 24.35 -1.58 1.98
N GLN A 428 23.69 -2.16 2.97
CA GLN A 428 24.25 -2.36 4.30
C GLN A 428 25.43 -3.34 4.31
N LEU A 429 25.36 -4.44 3.55
CA LEU A 429 26.43 -5.43 3.44
C LEU A 429 27.68 -4.87 2.72
N LEU A 430 27.49 -3.98 1.75
CA LEU A 430 28.60 -3.27 1.10
C LEU A 430 29.32 -2.34 2.07
N HIS A 431 28.61 -1.73 3.01
CA HIS A 431 29.17 -0.87 4.07
C HIS A 431 29.63 -1.64 5.32
N TYR A 432 29.32 -2.93 5.41
CA TYR A 432 29.79 -3.78 6.49
C TYR A 432 31.30 -4.04 6.38
N ASP A 433 31.90 -4.55 7.45
CA ASP A 433 33.32 -4.88 7.52
C ASP A 433 33.79 -5.75 6.33
N ALA A 434 34.77 -5.23 5.58
CA ALA A 434 35.32 -5.87 4.40
C ALA A 434 36.14 -7.13 4.72
N GLU A 435 36.65 -7.28 5.94
CA GLU A 435 37.38 -8.49 6.37
C GLU A 435 36.43 -9.66 6.63
N LYS A 436 35.18 -9.35 6.95
CA LYS A 436 34.10 -10.33 7.18
C LYS A 436 33.34 -10.65 5.90
N ILE A 437 33.07 -9.65 5.08
CA ILE A 437 32.32 -9.78 3.83
C ILE A 437 33.07 -9.04 2.73
N GLN A 438 33.67 -9.80 1.82
CA GLN A 438 34.42 -9.28 0.66
C GLN A 438 33.54 -9.19 -0.59
N VAL A 439 32.57 -10.09 -0.71
CA VAL A 439 31.68 -10.18 -1.88
C VAL A 439 30.22 -10.22 -1.44
N VAL A 440 29.35 -9.49 -2.13
CA VAL A 440 27.90 -9.59 -1.98
C VAL A 440 27.30 -10.00 -3.32
N VAL A 441 26.47 -11.05 -3.32
CA VAL A 441 25.82 -11.55 -4.53
C VAL A 441 24.32 -11.36 -4.39
N HIS A 442 23.69 -10.68 -5.35
CA HIS A 442 22.24 -10.53 -5.41
C HIS A 442 21.71 -11.32 -6.61
N CYS A 443 21.03 -12.44 -6.35
CA CYS A 443 20.45 -13.32 -7.35
C CYS A 443 18.95 -13.08 -7.49
N PHE A 444 18.45 -13.17 -8.72
CA PHE A 444 17.03 -13.13 -9.05
C PHE A 444 16.66 -14.44 -9.76
N GLY A 445 16.27 -15.44 -8.98
CA GLY A 445 16.00 -16.78 -9.49
C GLY A 445 17.20 -17.43 -10.15
N GLU A 446 16.90 -18.22 -11.18
CA GLU A 446 17.87 -18.90 -12.05
C GLU A 446 18.34 -18.00 -13.22
N ASP A 447 17.78 -16.79 -13.35
CA ASP A 447 17.96 -15.95 -14.54
C ASP A 447 19.21 -15.06 -14.46
N VAL A 448 19.43 -14.37 -13.33
CA VAL A 448 20.44 -13.31 -13.23
C VAL A 448 21.06 -13.23 -11.84
N ALA A 449 22.38 -13.11 -11.78
CA ALA A 449 23.12 -12.77 -10.57
C ALA A 449 23.99 -11.51 -10.77
N TYR A 450 23.96 -10.63 -9.77
CA TYR A 450 24.84 -9.46 -9.69
C TYR A 450 25.87 -9.68 -8.59
N VAL A 451 27.14 -9.77 -8.98
CA VAL A 451 28.26 -9.99 -8.05
C VAL A 451 28.95 -8.66 -7.78
N PHE A 452 28.89 -8.20 -6.54
CA PHE A 452 29.57 -7.01 -6.06
C PHE A 452 30.85 -7.41 -5.33
N ASP A 453 32.01 -7.09 -5.91
CA ASP A 453 33.30 -7.30 -5.29
C ASP A 453 33.76 -6.00 -4.63
N LYS A 454 33.89 -6.00 -3.30
CA LYS A 454 34.30 -4.83 -2.51
C LYS A 454 35.79 -4.54 -2.62
N THR A 455 36.60 -5.55 -2.95
CA THR A 455 38.05 -5.44 -3.10
C THR A 455 38.40 -4.70 -4.38
N THR A 456 37.76 -5.10 -5.48
CA THR A 456 37.97 -4.48 -6.80
C THR A 456 37.00 -3.33 -7.07
N LYS A 457 35.97 -3.16 -6.23
CA LYS A 457 34.86 -2.20 -6.42
C LYS A 457 34.18 -2.36 -7.78
N THR A 458 33.91 -3.61 -8.17
CA THR A 458 33.30 -3.94 -9.45
C THR A 458 31.96 -4.62 -9.27
N VAL A 459 31.09 -4.48 -10.28
CA VAL A 459 29.87 -5.27 -10.39
C VAL A 459 29.86 -6.01 -11.71
N THR A 460 29.60 -7.31 -11.65
CA THR A 460 29.49 -8.16 -12.83
C THR A 460 28.11 -8.82 -12.82
N LYS A 461 27.41 -8.69 -13.96
CA LYS A 461 26.15 -9.37 -14.23
C LYS A 461 26.44 -10.70 -14.89
N TYR A 462 25.90 -11.77 -14.32
CA TYR A 462 25.87 -13.11 -14.86
C TYR A 462 24.43 -13.45 -15.25
N VAL A 463 24.25 -14.04 -16.42
CA VAL A 463 22.94 -14.46 -16.94
C VAL A 463 22.96 -15.98 -17.08
N GLY A 464 21.95 -16.63 -16.53
CA GLY A 464 21.82 -18.09 -16.47
C GLY A 464 22.31 -18.70 -15.16
N ILE A 465 21.71 -19.85 -14.82
CA ILE A 465 21.97 -20.56 -13.56
C ILE A 465 23.41 -21.09 -13.48
N GLU A 466 23.90 -21.72 -14.55
CA GLU A 466 25.23 -22.34 -14.59
C GLU A 466 26.34 -21.30 -14.36
N ALA A 467 26.27 -20.17 -15.06
CA ALA A 467 27.21 -19.07 -14.88
C ALA A 467 27.16 -18.48 -13.47
N SER A 468 25.95 -18.35 -12.90
CA SER A 468 25.73 -17.80 -11.56
C SER A 468 26.22 -18.73 -10.44
N GLU A 469 25.99 -20.04 -10.56
CA GLU A 469 26.49 -21.02 -9.61
C GLU A 469 28.02 -21.17 -9.72
N SER A 470 28.53 -21.26 -10.94
CA SER A 470 29.96 -21.39 -11.23
C SER A 470 30.77 -20.24 -10.63
N VAL A 471 30.30 -18.99 -10.78
CA VAL A 471 31.01 -17.84 -10.17
C VAL A 471 30.99 -17.95 -8.65
N VAL A 472 29.84 -18.18 -8.00
CA VAL A 472 29.74 -18.26 -6.54
C VAL A 472 30.66 -19.35 -5.97
N LEU A 473 30.67 -20.54 -6.60
CA LEU A 473 31.56 -21.64 -6.25
C LEU A 473 33.03 -21.26 -6.43
N SER A 474 33.40 -20.64 -7.56
CA SER A 474 34.78 -20.24 -7.84
C SER A 474 35.31 -19.22 -6.83
N LEU A 475 34.49 -18.25 -6.41
CA LEU A 475 34.86 -17.24 -5.41
C LEU A 475 35.03 -17.87 -4.02
N SER A 476 34.15 -18.81 -3.68
CA SER A 476 34.25 -19.59 -2.43
C SER A 476 35.51 -20.48 -2.40
N GLN A 477 35.82 -21.18 -3.51
CA GLN A 477 37.03 -22.00 -3.64
C GLN A 477 38.33 -21.19 -3.51
N ARG A 478 38.31 -19.91 -3.91
CA ARG A 478 39.41 -18.96 -3.69
C ARG A 478 39.53 -18.48 -2.25
N GLY A 479 38.68 -18.96 -1.35
CA GLY A 479 38.68 -18.60 0.07
C GLY A 479 38.05 -17.23 0.35
N MET A 480 37.35 -16.63 -0.62
CA MET A 480 36.70 -15.34 -0.38
C MET A 480 35.47 -15.51 0.49
N LYS A 481 35.24 -14.55 1.38
CA LYS A 481 34.06 -14.51 2.25
C LYS A 481 32.97 -13.66 1.60
N GLY A 482 31.75 -14.18 1.53
CA GLY A 482 30.67 -13.44 0.93
C GLY A 482 29.31 -13.70 1.53
N TYR A 483 28.34 -12.94 1.01
CA TYR A 483 26.95 -12.98 1.43
C TYR A 483 26.03 -13.01 0.22
N ILE A 484 25.03 -13.89 0.22
CA ILE A 484 24.08 -14.09 -0.87
C ILE A 484 22.71 -13.56 -0.47
N ILE A 485 22.14 -12.70 -1.30
CA ILE A 485 20.74 -12.30 -1.28
C ILE A 485 20.08 -13.01 -2.46
N TYR A 486 19.21 -13.97 -2.18
CA TYR A 486 18.56 -14.77 -3.22
C TYR A 486 17.06 -14.44 -3.29
N ASP A 487 16.63 -13.81 -4.37
CA ASP A 487 15.22 -13.50 -4.63
C ASP A 487 14.56 -14.62 -5.43
N VAL A 488 13.58 -15.29 -4.80
CA VAL A 488 12.90 -16.45 -5.39
C VAL A 488 11.85 -15.98 -6.40
N PRO A 489 11.86 -16.48 -7.65
CA PRO A 489 10.87 -16.09 -8.64
C PRO A 489 9.45 -16.46 -8.21
N THR A 490 8.50 -15.56 -8.48
CA THR A 490 7.08 -15.76 -8.13
C THR A 490 6.44 -16.96 -8.84
N ASN A 491 7.01 -17.39 -9.97
CA ASN A 491 6.48 -18.46 -10.82
C ASN A 491 7.13 -19.82 -10.55
N GLU A 492 8.31 -19.83 -9.95
CA GLU A 492 9.00 -21.06 -9.59
C GLU A 492 8.47 -21.62 -8.30
N ALA A 493 8.52 -22.94 -8.24
CA ALA A 493 7.75 -23.73 -7.31
C ALA A 493 8.64 -24.51 -6.32
N GLN A 494 9.94 -24.51 -6.57
CA GLN A 494 10.98 -25.12 -5.77
C GLN A 494 11.95 -24.03 -5.33
N LEU A 495 12.37 -24.08 -4.07
CA LEU A 495 13.55 -23.34 -3.65
C LEU A 495 14.77 -24.08 -4.23
N PRO A 496 15.75 -23.40 -4.83
CA PRO A 496 16.89 -24.08 -5.39
C PRO A 496 17.58 -24.93 -4.31
N ILE A 497 18.01 -26.12 -4.73
CA ILE A 497 18.79 -27.05 -3.92
C ILE A 497 20.15 -26.41 -3.69
N SER A 498 20.27 -25.63 -2.61
CA SER A 498 21.49 -24.98 -2.12
C SER A 498 22.33 -24.23 -3.17
N PHE A 499 21.91 -23.00 -3.49
CA PHE A 499 22.74 -22.00 -4.19
C PHE A 499 23.95 -21.51 -3.35
N ALA A 500 23.98 -21.88 -2.06
CA ALA A 500 24.98 -21.41 -1.11
C ALA A 500 26.15 -22.40 -1.01
N PRO A 501 27.41 -21.93 -1.06
CA PRO A 501 28.57 -22.77 -0.79
C PRO A 501 28.44 -23.49 0.56
N SER A 502 28.98 -24.71 0.64
CA SER A 502 28.84 -25.59 1.80
C SER A 502 29.43 -25.03 3.10
N THR A 503 30.32 -24.03 3.04
CA THR A 503 30.89 -23.40 4.24
C THR A 503 31.27 -21.92 4.04
N GLY A 504 30.98 -21.08 5.04
CA GLY A 504 31.61 -19.76 5.21
C GLY A 504 30.92 -18.56 4.56
N TRP A 505 29.82 -18.75 3.81
CA TRP A 505 29.03 -17.66 3.23
C TRP A 505 27.66 -17.52 3.93
N GLY A 506 27.22 -16.28 4.09
CA GLY A 506 25.90 -15.97 4.63
C GLY A 506 24.85 -15.98 3.52
N THR A 507 23.61 -16.30 3.85
CA THR A 507 22.55 -16.32 2.83
C THR A 507 21.24 -15.88 3.43
N ILE A 508 20.55 -14.99 2.72
CA ILE A 508 19.15 -14.68 2.95
C ILE A 508 18.34 -14.95 1.69
N VAL A 509 17.29 -15.75 1.85
CA VAL A 509 16.35 -16.10 0.78
C VAL A 509 15.11 -15.22 0.94
N LEU A 510 14.78 -14.45 -0.09
CA LEU A 510 13.57 -13.63 -0.17
C LEU A 510 12.49 -14.44 -0.87
N ALA A 511 11.50 -14.92 -0.12
CA ALA A 511 10.49 -15.83 -0.62
C ALA A 511 9.07 -15.30 -0.41
N SER A 512 8.20 -15.64 -1.35
CA SER A 512 6.75 -15.60 -1.09
C SER A 512 6.35 -16.89 -0.35
N PRO A 513 5.24 -16.91 0.40
CA PRO A 513 4.84 -18.11 1.15
C PRO A 513 4.39 -19.28 0.25
N LYS A 514 4.48 -19.10 -1.07
CA LYS A 514 4.04 -20.04 -2.10
C LYS A 514 4.91 -21.29 -2.04
N VAL A 515 4.30 -22.44 -1.86
CA VAL A 515 4.96 -23.74 -1.72
C VAL A 515 4.33 -24.74 -2.69
N ARG A 516 5.12 -25.50 -3.45
CA ARG A 516 4.59 -26.63 -4.24
C ARG A 516 4.51 -27.92 -3.44
N ASP A 517 5.48 -28.16 -2.56
CA ASP A 517 5.53 -29.34 -1.71
C ASP A 517 5.52 -28.95 -0.23
N ILE A 518 4.42 -29.28 0.45
CA ILE A 518 4.27 -29.13 1.90
C ILE A 518 5.44 -29.81 2.63
N PHE A 519 6.00 -30.91 2.11
CA PHE A 519 7.16 -31.58 2.70
C PHE A 519 8.47 -30.81 2.52
N GLU A 520 8.68 -30.08 1.41
CA GLU A 520 9.82 -29.15 1.29
C GLU A 520 9.71 -28.01 2.29
N PHE A 521 8.51 -27.45 2.48
CA PHE A 521 8.29 -26.38 3.47
C PHE A 521 8.40 -26.88 4.92
N VAL A 522 7.94 -28.10 5.20
CA VAL A 522 8.10 -28.76 6.52
C VAL A 522 9.56 -29.13 6.77
N ARG A 523 10.32 -29.52 5.74
CA ARG A 523 11.79 -29.66 5.81
C ARG A 523 12.48 -28.31 6.03
N GLN A 524 11.95 -27.24 5.43
CA GLN A 524 12.35 -25.84 5.65
C GLN A 524 11.79 -25.25 6.96
N ARG A 525 11.64 -26.06 8.01
CA ARG A 525 11.78 -25.54 9.38
C ARG A 525 13.23 -25.04 9.58
N VAL A 526 13.63 -24.05 8.79
CA VAL A 526 14.79 -23.21 9.01
C VAL A 526 14.48 -22.51 10.32
N PRO A 527 15.25 -22.75 11.39
CA PRO A 527 14.94 -22.19 12.71
C PRO A 527 15.04 -20.65 12.73
N HIS A 528 15.47 -20.01 11.64
CA HIS A 528 15.77 -18.58 11.54
C HIS A 528 14.94 -17.87 10.44
N ARG A 529 13.62 -18.04 10.49
CA ARG A 529 12.69 -17.34 9.61
C ARG A 529 12.49 -15.89 10.06
N ILE A 530 12.35 -14.99 9.09
CA ILE A 530 11.88 -13.63 9.29
C ILE A 530 10.56 -13.46 8.52
N ILE A 531 9.51 -13.01 9.20
CA ILE A 531 8.22 -12.68 8.59
C ILE A 531 8.15 -11.17 8.42
N MET A 532 8.19 -10.66 7.19
CA MET A 532 8.03 -9.23 6.91
C MET A 532 6.55 -8.88 6.83
N ASN A 533 6.10 -7.97 7.71
CA ASN A 533 4.76 -7.42 7.60
C ASN A 533 4.64 -6.48 6.39
N ARG A 534 3.39 -6.24 5.99
CA ARG A 534 3.06 -5.21 5.01
C ARG A 534 3.32 -3.83 5.61
N PRO A 535 3.69 -2.82 4.80
CA PRO A 535 3.76 -1.44 5.27
C PRO A 535 2.39 -0.98 5.75
N ASP A 536 2.37 -0.08 6.72
CA ASP A 536 1.14 0.56 7.17
C ASP A 536 0.73 1.71 6.22
N GLU A 537 -0.47 2.27 6.44
CA GLU A 537 -0.97 3.39 5.63
C GLU A 537 -0.03 4.61 5.67
N MET A 538 0.60 4.85 6.82
CA MET A 538 1.46 6.00 7.05
C MET A 538 2.83 5.83 6.39
N ASP A 539 3.34 4.60 6.32
CA ASP A 539 4.52 4.23 5.54
C ASP A 539 4.25 4.52 4.05
N VAL A 540 3.10 4.10 3.53
CA VAL A 540 2.72 4.37 2.13
C VAL A 540 2.52 5.86 1.88
N LYS A 541 1.87 6.59 2.80
CA LYS A 541 1.72 8.05 2.71
C LYS A 541 3.07 8.76 2.68
N ALA A 542 4.04 8.29 3.47
CA ALA A 542 5.41 8.80 3.46
C ALA A 542 6.13 8.50 2.13
N MET A 543 5.91 7.32 1.54
CA MET A 543 6.44 6.98 0.21
C MET A 543 5.85 7.92 -0.85
N CYS A 544 4.53 8.18 -0.82
CA CYS A 544 3.90 9.14 -1.71
C CYS A 544 4.50 10.54 -1.56
N ALA A 545 4.63 11.04 -0.34
CA ALA A 545 5.24 12.35 -0.08
C ALA A 545 6.66 12.46 -0.65
N TRP A 546 7.47 11.40 -0.53
CA TRP A 546 8.80 11.34 -1.13
C TRP A 546 8.76 11.35 -2.66
N MET A 547 7.92 10.51 -3.27
CA MET A 547 7.77 10.39 -4.73
C MET A 547 7.31 11.69 -5.37
N THR A 548 6.46 12.45 -4.69
CA THR A 548 5.83 13.66 -5.22
C THR A 548 6.41 14.93 -4.63
N ARG A 549 7.57 14.88 -3.97
CA ARG A 549 8.17 16.01 -3.24
C ARG A 549 8.38 17.28 -4.07
N ASP A 550 8.59 17.11 -5.38
CA ASP A 550 8.82 18.20 -6.32
C ASP A 550 7.53 18.71 -6.98
N TRP A 551 6.37 18.15 -6.63
CA TRP A 551 5.06 18.50 -7.19
C TRP A 551 4.34 19.56 -6.34
N THR A 552 3.31 20.18 -6.91
CA THR A 552 2.47 21.11 -6.16
C THR A 552 1.65 20.39 -5.07
N PRO A 553 1.33 21.03 -3.94
CA PRO A 553 0.53 20.40 -2.88
C PRO A 553 -0.79 19.78 -3.38
N GLN A 554 -1.45 20.41 -4.35
CA GLN A 554 -2.69 19.93 -4.97
C GLN A 554 -2.47 18.62 -5.76
N GLU A 555 -1.36 18.51 -6.48
CA GLU A 555 -1.00 17.27 -7.19
C GLU A 555 -0.62 16.16 -6.22
N GLN A 556 0.11 16.49 -5.14
CA GLN A 556 0.43 15.53 -4.08
C GLN A 556 -0.83 14.99 -3.41
N GLU A 557 -1.79 15.86 -3.08
CA GLU A 557 -3.08 15.47 -2.49
C GLU A 557 -3.89 14.58 -3.46
N LYS A 558 -3.96 14.96 -4.74
CA LYS A 558 -4.62 14.17 -5.77
C LYS A 558 -3.98 12.78 -5.91
N TYR A 559 -2.66 12.71 -5.90
CA TYR A 559 -1.92 11.45 -5.98
C TYR A 559 -2.15 10.59 -4.74
N TRP A 560 -2.06 11.17 -3.53
CA TRP A 560 -2.36 10.46 -2.29
C TRP A 560 -3.80 9.92 -2.27
N ARG A 561 -4.77 10.72 -2.70
CA ARG A 561 -6.19 10.29 -2.80
C ARG A 561 -6.35 9.09 -3.74
N MET A 562 -5.64 9.10 -4.87
CA MET A 562 -5.61 7.97 -5.79
C MET A 562 -5.03 6.71 -5.10
N VAL A 563 -3.84 6.80 -4.50
CA VAL A 563 -3.16 5.66 -3.85
C VAL A 563 -3.97 5.13 -2.66
N SER A 564 -4.52 6.02 -1.84
CA SER A 564 -5.37 5.67 -0.69
C SER A 564 -6.61 4.88 -1.14
N HIS A 565 -7.32 5.33 -2.18
CA HIS A 565 -8.45 4.57 -2.72
C HIS A 565 -8.03 3.20 -3.27
N GLN A 566 -6.90 3.11 -3.97
CA GLN A 566 -6.39 1.82 -4.45
C GLN A 566 -6.04 0.87 -3.31
N MET A 567 -5.49 1.41 -2.21
CA MET A 567 -5.17 0.66 -1.00
C MET A 567 -6.42 0.15 -0.26
N LEU A 568 -7.55 0.87 -0.29
CA LEU A 568 -8.81 0.35 0.24
C LEU A 568 -9.23 -0.96 -0.47
N PHE A 569 -8.94 -1.06 -1.77
CA PHE A 569 -9.32 -2.19 -2.61
C PHE A 569 -8.29 -3.32 -2.59
N LEU A 570 -6.99 -3.01 -2.65
CA LEU A 570 -5.89 -3.98 -2.77
C LEU A 570 -4.96 -4.05 -1.57
N GLY A 571 -5.26 -3.36 -0.47
CA GLY A 571 -4.34 -3.24 0.66
C GLY A 571 -3.02 -2.55 0.29
N PRO A 572 -2.07 -2.45 1.22
CA PRO A 572 -0.77 -1.78 1.01
C PRO A 572 0.22 -2.68 0.23
N ILE A 573 -0.16 -3.10 -0.98
CA ILE A 573 0.70 -3.89 -1.89
C ILE A 573 1.39 -2.96 -2.87
N LEU A 574 2.59 -2.51 -2.48
CA LEU A 574 3.38 -1.48 -3.16
C LEU A 574 3.48 -1.65 -4.69
N ARG A 575 3.59 -2.89 -5.18
CA ARG A 575 3.69 -3.17 -6.62
C ARG A 575 2.50 -2.64 -7.44
N TYR A 576 1.31 -2.52 -6.85
CA TYR A 576 0.07 -2.27 -7.60
C TYR A 576 -0.66 -0.98 -7.23
N ILE A 577 -0.29 -0.31 -6.14
CA ILE A 577 -1.08 0.82 -5.61
C ILE A 577 -0.58 2.20 -6.02
N PHE A 578 0.63 2.30 -6.58
CA PHE A 578 1.24 3.58 -6.99
C PHE A 578 0.88 3.99 -8.42
N ASP A 579 0.32 3.07 -9.20
CA ASP A 579 0.00 3.27 -10.62
C ASP A 579 -1.39 2.71 -10.95
N ALA A 580 -2.19 3.50 -11.65
CA ALA A 580 -3.58 3.16 -11.96
C ALA A 580 -3.72 1.98 -12.95
N ASN A 581 -2.73 1.78 -13.84
CA ASN A 581 -2.71 0.69 -14.81
C ASN A 581 -2.36 -0.62 -14.10
N ASP A 582 -1.31 -0.61 -13.29
CA ASP A 582 -0.90 -1.75 -12.46
C ASP A 582 -2.02 -2.17 -11.50
N PHE A 583 -2.71 -1.20 -10.88
CA PHE A 583 -3.91 -1.45 -10.07
C PHE A 583 -5.01 -2.12 -10.87
N SER A 584 -5.40 -1.55 -12.01
CA SER A 584 -6.57 -2.01 -12.77
C SER A 584 -6.37 -3.43 -13.29
N LYS A 585 -5.16 -3.72 -13.77
CA LYS A 585 -4.76 -5.07 -14.17
C LYS A 585 -4.82 -6.06 -13.01
N ARG A 586 -4.24 -5.69 -11.86
CA ARG A 586 -4.27 -6.57 -10.67
C ARG A 586 -5.70 -6.79 -10.17
N TYR A 587 -6.50 -5.74 -10.17
CA TYR A 587 -7.87 -5.81 -9.70
C TYR A 587 -8.73 -6.75 -10.57
N ASP A 588 -8.63 -6.63 -11.89
CA ASP A 588 -9.36 -7.53 -12.81
C ASP A 588 -8.91 -9.00 -12.63
N GLU A 589 -7.62 -9.25 -12.41
CA GLU A 589 -7.10 -10.57 -12.05
C GLU A 589 -7.78 -11.12 -10.78
N LEU A 590 -7.87 -10.33 -9.71
CA LEU A 590 -8.48 -10.76 -8.45
C LEU A 590 -9.98 -11.00 -8.60
N VAL A 591 -10.69 -10.17 -9.35
CA VAL A 591 -12.11 -10.37 -9.65
C VAL A 591 -12.34 -11.67 -10.43
N ARG A 592 -11.46 -12.02 -11.39
CA ARG A 592 -11.50 -13.32 -12.07
C ARG A 592 -11.30 -14.49 -11.10
N VAL A 593 -10.36 -14.36 -10.15
CA VAL A 593 -10.12 -15.37 -9.10
C VAL A 593 -11.32 -15.49 -8.15
N LEU A 594 -11.94 -14.39 -7.73
CA LEU A 594 -13.16 -14.43 -6.91
C LEU A 594 -14.31 -15.13 -7.64
N ARG A 595 -14.49 -14.85 -8.93
CA ARG A 595 -15.51 -15.50 -9.77
C ARG A 595 -15.25 -16.99 -10.00
N SER A 596 -14.04 -17.50 -9.74
CA SER A 596 -13.73 -18.92 -9.90
C SER A 596 -14.12 -19.78 -8.70
N ILE A 597 -14.57 -19.18 -7.59
CA ILE A 597 -15.12 -19.91 -6.42
C ILE A 597 -16.41 -20.62 -6.84
N LYS A 598 -16.41 -21.96 -6.82
CA LYS A 598 -17.55 -22.78 -7.28
C LYS A 598 -17.99 -23.85 -6.28
N SER A 599 -17.16 -24.16 -5.30
CA SER A 599 -17.38 -25.26 -4.37
C SER A 599 -17.14 -24.86 -2.91
N ARG A 600 -17.59 -25.73 -2.00
CA ARG A 600 -17.27 -25.62 -0.57
C ARG A 600 -15.75 -25.66 -0.34
N ASP A 601 -15.05 -26.58 -1.00
CA ASP A 601 -13.59 -26.71 -0.90
C ASP A 601 -12.86 -25.42 -1.31
N ASP A 602 -13.38 -24.70 -2.32
CA ASP A 602 -12.84 -23.39 -2.73
C ASP A 602 -13.01 -22.33 -1.63
N ALA A 603 -14.16 -22.31 -0.98
CA ALA A 603 -14.43 -21.40 0.14
C ALA A 603 -13.62 -21.76 1.40
N GLU A 604 -13.41 -23.05 1.67
CA GLU A 604 -12.57 -23.52 2.76
C GLU A 604 -11.10 -23.11 2.55
N ARG A 605 -10.60 -23.20 1.32
CA ARG A 605 -9.26 -22.71 0.95
C ARG A 605 -9.07 -21.21 1.15
N LEU A 606 -10.14 -20.42 1.19
CA LEU A 606 -10.12 -18.98 1.48
C LEU A 606 -10.18 -18.66 2.98
N THR A 607 -10.81 -19.53 3.78
CA THR A 607 -11.21 -19.23 5.17
C THR A 607 -10.34 -19.93 6.21
N HIS A 608 -9.77 -21.09 5.90
CA HIS A 608 -8.83 -21.75 6.81
C HIS A 608 -7.47 -21.02 6.79
N GLY A 609 -6.96 -20.69 7.97
CA GLY A 609 -5.73 -19.92 8.13
C GLY A 609 -4.54 -20.83 8.41
N GLY A 610 -3.56 -20.84 7.50
CA GLY A 610 -2.32 -21.61 7.69
C GLY A 610 -1.34 -21.51 6.52
N THR A 611 -0.44 -22.50 6.44
CA THR A 611 0.55 -22.68 5.38
C THR A 611 0.07 -23.59 4.25
N LYS A 612 -1.00 -24.37 4.46
CA LYS A 612 -1.56 -25.28 3.45
C LYS A 612 -2.26 -24.52 2.32
N GLU A 613 -2.68 -23.30 2.57
CA GLU A 613 -3.44 -22.44 1.67
C GLU A 613 -2.54 -21.74 0.65
N TRP A 614 -1.25 -21.63 0.92
CA TRP A 614 -0.26 -21.03 0.02
C TRP A 614 0.36 -22.06 -0.93
N CYS A 615 -0.47 -22.95 -1.51
CA CYS A 615 -0.01 -23.88 -2.55
C CYS A 615 -0.18 -23.32 -3.96
N THR A 616 0.71 -23.68 -4.90
CA THR A 616 0.61 -23.27 -6.31
C THR A 616 -0.71 -23.70 -6.96
N GLU A 617 -1.31 -24.77 -6.47
CA GLU A 617 -2.56 -25.36 -6.94
C GLU A 617 -3.79 -24.61 -6.44
N ASN A 618 -3.64 -23.75 -5.42
CA ASN A 618 -4.71 -22.93 -4.88
C ASN A 618 -4.69 -21.53 -5.49
N PRO A 619 -5.53 -21.20 -6.50
CA PRO A 619 -5.52 -19.88 -7.12
C PRO A 619 -5.87 -18.75 -6.14
N PHE A 620 -6.50 -19.06 -5.00
CA PHE A 620 -6.96 -18.11 -4.00
C PHE A 620 -5.82 -17.49 -3.17
N TYR A 621 -4.59 -18.03 -3.20
CA TYR A 621 -3.44 -17.38 -2.54
C TYR A 621 -3.23 -15.94 -3.04
N LYS A 622 -3.69 -15.63 -4.27
CA LYS A 622 -3.60 -14.29 -4.84
C LYS A 622 -4.47 -13.27 -4.10
N LEU A 623 -5.49 -13.70 -3.37
CA LEU A 623 -6.38 -12.86 -2.56
C LEU A 623 -5.88 -12.67 -1.12
N MET A 624 -4.80 -13.36 -0.76
CA MET A 624 -4.32 -13.48 0.60
C MET A 624 -3.08 -12.63 0.87
N CYS A 625 -2.87 -12.33 2.15
CA CYS A 625 -1.69 -11.68 2.67
C CYS A 625 -1.18 -12.37 3.94
N VAL A 626 0.08 -12.09 4.24
CA VAL A 626 0.81 -12.59 5.41
C VAL A 626 0.72 -11.55 6.52
N LYS A 627 0.35 -12.00 7.72
CA LYS A 627 0.47 -11.22 8.95
C LYS A 627 1.35 -11.97 9.94
N ARG A 628 2.42 -11.32 10.39
CA ARG A 628 3.32 -11.87 11.40
C ARG A 628 2.55 -12.20 12.67
N LYS A 629 2.87 -13.36 13.24
CA LYS A 629 2.45 -13.78 14.57
C LYS A 629 3.66 -14.34 15.32
N ARG A 630 3.55 -14.38 16.64
CA ARG A 630 4.54 -15.08 17.46
C ARG A 630 4.35 -16.58 17.29
N GLY A 631 5.41 -17.28 16.90
CA GLY A 631 5.45 -18.74 16.82
C GLY A 631 5.89 -19.36 18.14
N ASP A 632 5.91 -20.69 18.17
CA ASP A 632 6.38 -21.45 19.33
C ASP A 632 7.87 -21.14 19.62
N PHE A 633 8.24 -21.19 20.90
CA PHE A 633 9.62 -20.98 21.38
C PHE A 633 10.25 -19.63 20.98
N GLY A 634 9.44 -18.60 20.73
CA GLY A 634 9.95 -17.28 20.36
C GLY A 634 10.50 -17.19 18.92
N THR A 635 10.03 -18.07 18.03
CA THR A 635 10.28 -17.97 16.58
C THR A 635 9.24 -17.09 15.89
N GLU A 636 9.53 -16.59 14.70
CA GLU A 636 8.52 -15.89 13.88
C GLU A 636 7.71 -16.89 13.05
N ASP A 637 6.39 -16.77 13.11
CA ASP A 637 5.46 -17.48 12.24
C ASP A 637 4.45 -16.48 11.64
N PHE A 638 3.55 -16.95 10.79
CA PHE A 638 2.53 -16.08 10.21
C PHE A 638 1.13 -16.70 10.25
N LYS A 639 0.15 -15.82 10.13
CA LYS A 639 -1.22 -16.16 9.77
C LYS A 639 -1.55 -15.55 8.43
N THR A 640 -2.51 -16.16 7.76
CA THR A 640 -3.04 -15.72 6.47
C THR A 640 -4.30 -14.90 6.71
N ASP A 641 -4.46 -13.81 5.96
CA ASP A 641 -5.63 -12.93 5.99
C ASP A 641 -5.93 -12.48 4.55
N LEU A 642 -7.10 -11.90 4.30
CA LEU A 642 -7.38 -11.29 2.99
C LEU A 642 -6.59 -10.01 2.81
N ILE A 643 -6.30 -9.70 1.55
CA ILE A 643 -5.49 -8.53 1.18
C ILE A 643 -6.13 -7.21 1.67
N SER A 644 -7.45 -7.09 1.64
CA SER A 644 -8.17 -5.89 2.07
C SER A 644 -9.55 -6.24 2.64
N GLY A 645 -10.11 -5.32 3.43
CA GLY A 645 -11.49 -5.42 3.88
C GLY A 645 -12.47 -5.42 2.71
N HIS A 646 -12.23 -4.61 1.68
CA HIS A 646 -13.04 -4.60 0.46
C HIS A 646 -13.10 -5.97 -0.22
N LEU A 647 -11.96 -6.68 -0.33
CA LEU A 647 -11.96 -8.03 -0.90
C LEU A 647 -12.68 -9.05 -0.01
N ALA A 648 -12.65 -8.86 1.32
CA ALA A 648 -13.45 -9.66 2.24
C ALA A 648 -14.95 -9.48 1.94
N ASP A 649 -15.42 -8.24 1.85
CA ASP A 649 -16.81 -7.91 1.53
C ASP A 649 -17.21 -8.45 0.15
N ARG A 650 -16.34 -8.31 -0.86
CA ARG A 650 -16.59 -8.83 -2.22
C ARG A 650 -16.56 -10.35 -2.30
N SER A 651 -15.82 -11.04 -1.44
CA SER A 651 -15.79 -12.50 -1.40
C SER A 651 -17.05 -13.10 -0.77
N PHE A 652 -17.70 -12.38 0.15
CA PHE A 652 -18.82 -12.87 0.95
C PHE A 652 -19.99 -13.43 0.12
N PRO A 653 -20.48 -12.75 -0.94
CA PRO A 653 -21.57 -13.28 -1.78
C PRO A 653 -21.22 -14.57 -2.53
N PHE A 654 -19.94 -14.82 -2.81
CA PHE A 654 -19.49 -16.06 -3.45
C PHE A 654 -19.42 -17.20 -2.45
N VAL A 655 -18.94 -16.92 -1.23
CA VAL A 655 -18.86 -17.90 -0.15
C VAL A 655 -20.25 -18.33 0.33
N VAL A 656 -21.17 -17.39 0.58
CA VAL A 656 -22.53 -17.69 1.08
C VAL A 656 -23.37 -18.49 0.07
N LYS A 657 -23.07 -18.42 -1.23
CA LYS A 657 -23.74 -19.25 -2.24
C LYS A 657 -23.41 -20.73 -2.13
N VAL A 658 -22.22 -21.06 -1.61
CA VAL A 658 -21.70 -22.43 -1.51
C VAL A 658 -21.62 -22.94 -0.07
N PHE A 659 -21.80 -22.04 0.90
CA PHE A 659 -21.70 -22.31 2.33
C PHE A 659 -22.90 -21.65 3.05
N PRO A 660 -23.80 -22.43 3.67
CA PRO A 660 -24.98 -21.85 4.31
C PRO A 660 -24.58 -21.02 5.55
N LEU A 661 -25.25 -19.86 5.73
CA LEU A 661 -24.91 -18.83 6.72
C LEU A 661 -24.82 -19.31 8.17
N ASN A 662 -25.61 -20.33 8.52
CA ASN A 662 -25.61 -20.95 9.85
C ASN A 662 -24.25 -21.58 10.20
N GLU A 663 -23.59 -22.22 9.23
CA GLU A 663 -22.28 -22.84 9.44
C GLU A 663 -21.13 -21.81 9.46
N ILE A 664 -21.26 -20.67 8.77
CA ILE A 664 -20.26 -19.59 8.76
C ILE A 664 -20.24 -18.85 10.11
N LEU A 665 -21.41 -18.62 10.69
CA LEU A 665 -21.58 -17.84 11.92
C LEU A 665 -21.50 -18.68 13.20
N GLY A 666 -21.30 -20.01 13.08
CA GLY A 666 -21.18 -20.92 14.22
C GLY A 666 -22.45 -21.03 15.07
N PHE A 667 -23.64 -20.91 14.45
CA PHE A 667 -24.94 -21.05 15.12
C PHE A 667 -25.54 -22.45 14.98
#